data_AF-A0A3N0IZL3-F1
#
_entry.id   AF-A0A3N0IZL3-F1
#
_cell.length_a   1.000
_cell.length_b   1.000
_cell.length_c   1.000
_cell.angle_alpha   90.00
_cell.angle_beta   90.00
_cell.angle_gamma   90.00
#
_symmetry.space_group_name_H-M   'P 1'
#
loop_
_entity.id
_entity.type
_entity.pdbx_description
1 polymer ?
#
loop_
_entity_poly.entity_id
_entity_poly.type
_entity_poly.pdbx_seq_one_letter_code
_entity_poly.pdbx_strand_id
1 'polypeptide(L)'
;MAHPRGHGTRAEREGPGAPVACDARRGVEALTVDAFRLSDAASAHLVSRPLTAAERGRGEALRVLRCVRAAEPDALTWAVLYFKRGAFLGEEPQLAGVGAMLSRILSCNAVPACDSMLICDDDWNVREFQVTLPLNTRFFSLRCGAARCSVGWSRRNELLDAHYLEIRHAAADDAYERWLFAGRDEGSGVRRAEGPLMSIVTPAYKTPPAFLREMIDSVRAQRYENWELVLVNASPDDEGMREVLASYDDDRIQVIEHPTNDGIAGNTNVGIAASHGAYVSFLDHDDLLEPDALLQYVEAIERSEEPVDMLYCDEDSLNERGTYGWPLFKPTFNPDLLYSNNYVIHWLTVSRFVLDRTTRSSKDVDGAQDYDLTLKAGEVARKIVRVPRVLYHWRIHQGSINANPDSKPYAQLAGQRALEGHFERRGVSARVNQESVVCTYRSNFLLPDASAPRVTCALMGDVATPALFDALNAYASSTETGSYEVLRYASDTPVERNKALEEASGQVILYVSSPIGSVSEDAIGMLAGCMERAEVAAVSPQVLRADGLIDYAGLCIQPSGKLMYMSRYLPTNDYAYVGRSQRPYDALLVNHALLMLRVDDACRAGGFDASFETSAYASACLCMTMHQAGMLAVYLASVRFSQAATGSLLASTVGVHAVQDRDLLARRFGILYGQGDPSHNPNFDPESAYYRLKW
;
A
#
# COMPACT_ATOMS: atom_id res chain seq x y z
N MET A 1 7.51 25.73 -64.05
CA MET A 1 6.58 26.82 -64.40
C MET A 1 6.19 27.48 -63.08
N ALA A 2 6.85 28.54 -62.65
CA ALA A 2 6.73 29.94 -63.07
C ALA A 2 5.88 30.75 -62.06
N HIS A 3 6.58 31.51 -61.21
CA HIS A 3 6.10 32.65 -60.41
C HIS A 3 5.68 33.84 -61.32
N PRO A 4 4.98 34.86 -60.79
CA PRO A 4 5.62 36.10 -60.27
C PRO A 4 4.95 36.59 -58.96
N ARG A 5 5.57 37.16 -57.90
CA ARG A 5 6.57 38.23 -57.63
C ARG A 5 6.12 39.69 -57.80
N GLY A 6 6.38 40.48 -56.73
CA GLY A 6 6.60 41.94 -56.69
C GLY A 6 5.79 42.61 -55.57
N HIS A 7 6.27 43.45 -54.65
CA HIS A 7 7.53 44.20 -54.38
C HIS A 7 7.47 44.65 -52.89
N GLY A 8 8.50 45.04 -52.14
CA GLY A 8 9.89 45.40 -52.43
C GLY A 8 10.67 45.76 -51.13
N THR A 9 11.97 45.89 -51.33
CA THR A 9 13.13 45.94 -50.41
C THR A 9 13.57 47.33 -49.91
N ARG A 10 14.32 47.39 -48.78
CA ARG A 10 15.67 48.02 -48.63
C ARG A 10 16.20 47.85 -47.19
N ALA A 11 17.30 47.12 -46.92
CA ALA A 11 18.75 47.45 -47.01
C ALA A 11 19.38 47.46 -45.59
N GLU A 12 20.08 46.40 -45.16
CA GLU A 12 21.54 46.18 -45.19
C GLU A 12 22.40 47.14 -44.34
N ARG A 13 23.10 46.61 -43.33
CA ARG A 13 24.58 46.61 -43.22
C ARG A 13 25.10 45.96 -41.92
N GLU A 14 25.98 44.97 -42.08
CA GLU A 14 26.93 44.51 -41.06
C GLU A 14 28.11 45.49 -40.92
N GLY A 15 28.69 45.55 -39.71
CA GLY A 15 29.91 46.27 -39.35
C GLY A 15 30.30 46.00 -37.89
N PRO A 16 31.58 46.18 -37.50
CA PRO A 16 32.39 45.16 -36.82
C PRO A 16 32.46 45.27 -35.28
N GLY A 17 33.02 44.22 -34.66
CA GLY A 17 32.98 43.98 -33.22
C GLY A 17 33.97 44.74 -32.33
N ALA A 18 33.81 44.38 -31.04
CA ALA A 18 34.56 44.63 -29.80
C ALA A 18 34.25 45.92 -29.01
N PRO A 19 34.35 45.93 -27.66
CA PRO A 19 34.29 44.84 -26.67
C PRO A 19 33.24 45.13 -25.56
N VAL A 20 32.53 44.12 -25.06
CA VAL A 20 31.73 44.29 -23.82
C VAL A 20 32.65 44.09 -22.62
N ALA A 21 32.71 45.13 -21.79
CA ALA A 21 33.65 45.32 -20.72
C ALA A 21 33.56 44.23 -19.63
N CYS A 22 34.75 43.78 -19.24
CA CYS A 22 35.03 43.09 -17.99
C CYS A 22 34.74 44.06 -16.82
N ASP A 23 33.85 43.68 -15.91
CA ASP A 23 33.84 44.24 -14.56
C ASP A 23 33.95 43.09 -13.54
N ALA A 24 35.14 43.00 -12.96
CA ALA A 24 35.52 42.04 -11.95
C ALA A 24 35.23 42.64 -10.56
N ARG A 25 34.19 42.13 -9.87
CA ARG A 25 34.05 42.26 -8.41
C ARG A 25 33.48 41.00 -7.75
N ARG A 26 34.43 40.13 -7.38
CA ARG A 26 34.53 39.34 -6.14
C ARG A 26 33.38 38.37 -5.77
N GLY A 27 33.56 37.11 -6.19
CA GLY A 27 33.79 35.99 -5.26
C GLY A 27 32.59 35.45 -4.48
N VAL A 28 31.67 34.78 -5.17
CA VAL A 28 30.92 33.65 -4.60
C VAL A 28 30.94 32.57 -5.67
N GLU A 29 31.91 31.65 -5.59
CA GLU A 29 31.91 30.45 -6.42
C GLU A 29 30.67 29.63 -6.05
N ALA A 30 29.74 29.52 -7.00
CA ALA A 30 28.66 28.56 -6.94
C ALA A 30 29.29 27.16 -7.04
N LEU A 31 29.21 26.41 -5.94
CA LEU A 31 29.64 25.01 -5.88
C LEU A 31 28.86 24.20 -6.91
N THR A 32 29.56 23.69 -7.92
CA THR A 32 29.07 22.60 -8.78
C THR A 32 29.05 21.32 -7.97
N VAL A 33 27.84 20.85 -7.66
CA VAL A 33 27.57 19.65 -6.86
C VAL A 33 27.55 18.44 -7.80
N ASP A 34 28.70 18.06 -8.34
CA ASP A 34 28.81 16.87 -9.19
C ASP A 34 29.43 15.70 -8.41
N ALA A 35 28.69 14.58 -8.38
CA ALA A 35 29.04 13.26 -7.83
C ALA A 35 29.17 13.16 -6.28
N PHE A 36 28.05 13.29 -5.55
CA PHE A 36 28.03 13.00 -4.11
C PHE A 36 27.36 11.67 -3.76
N ARG A 37 28.02 10.89 -2.88
CA ARG A 37 27.41 9.83 -2.05
C ARG A 37 26.71 10.45 -0.84
N LEU A 38 25.82 11.39 -1.09
CA LEU A 38 24.92 11.96 -0.08
C LEU A 38 23.56 11.30 -0.22
N SER A 39 22.74 11.38 0.83
CA SER A 39 21.31 11.34 0.62
C SER A 39 20.90 12.53 -0.25
N ASP A 40 20.03 12.34 -1.25
CA ASP A 40 19.53 13.43 -2.12
C ASP A 40 19.05 14.64 -1.30
N ALA A 41 18.48 14.39 -0.12
CA ALA A 41 18.02 15.41 0.81
C ALA A 41 19.15 16.24 1.44
N ALA A 42 20.29 15.64 1.81
CA ALA A 42 21.44 16.38 2.34
C ALA A 42 22.08 17.26 1.25
N SER A 43 22.20 16.74 0.03
CA SER A 43 22.64 17.50 -1.15
C SER A 43 21.73 18.69 -1.42
N ALA A 44 20.42 18.44 -1.57
CA ALA A 44 19.44 19.47 -1.84
C ALA A 44 19.39 20.52 -0.72
N HIS A 45 19.57 20.11 0.53
CA HIS A 45 19.67 21.05 1.64
C HIS A 45 20.91 21.92 1.54
N LEU A 46 22.09 21.36 1.25
CA LEU A 46 23.32 22.16 1.11
C LEU A 46 23.29 23.10 -0.10
N VAL A 47 22.62 22.70 -1.20
CA VAL A 47 22.39 23.57 -2.36
C VAL A 47 21.50 24.76 -1.98
N SER A 48 20.39 24.50 -1.30
CA SER A 48 19.44 25.54 -0.90
C SER A 48 19.91 26.39 0.28
N ARG A 49 20.75 25.83 1.17
CA ARG A 49 21.27 26.45 2.39
C ARG A 49 22.75 26.08 2.60
N PRO A 50 23.67 26.72 1.85
CA PRO A 50 25.09 26.42 1.95
C PRO A 50 25.67 26.76 3.31
N LEU A 51 26.80 26.12 3.66
CA LEU A 51 27.56 26.44 4.86
C LEU A 51 28.00 27.90 4.85
N THR A 52 27.69 28.62 5.92
CA THR A 52 28.06 30.03 6.09
C THR A 52 29.56 30.19 6.26
N ALA A 53 30.10 31.38 5.97
CA ALA A 53 31.52 31.67 6.19
C ALA A 53 31.98 31.40 7.64
N ALA A 54 31.09 31.66 8.61
CA ALA A 54 31.36 31.40 10.02
C ALA A 54 31.45 29.90 10.34
N GLU A 55 30.63 29.06 9.70
CA GLU A 55 30.69 27.60 9.86
C GLU A 55 31.91 27.03 9.16
N ARG A 56 32.23 27.52 7.95
CA ARG A 56 33.44 27.15 7.24
C ARG A 56 34.70 27.46 8.07
N GLY A 57 34.75 28.65 8.67
CA GLY A 57 35.86 29.07 9.53
C GLY A 57 35.98 28.27 10.83
N ARG A 58 34.87 27.76 11.38
CA ARG A 58 34.90 26.87 12.57
C ARG A 58 35.20 25.41 12.23
N GLY A 59 34.98 24.99 10.97
CA GLY A 59 35.10 23.60 10.56
C GLY A 59 33.97 22.70 11.07
N GLU A 60 32.87 23.26 11.60
CA GLU A 60 31.74 22.49 12.12
C GLU A 60 30.39 23.18 11.86
N ALA A 61 29.35 22.39 11.57
CA ALA A 61 27.97 22.86 11.45
C ALA A 61 26.96 21.80 11.90
N LEU A 62 25.78 22.25 12.36
CA LEU A 62 24.69 21.38 12.78
C LEU A 62 23.38 21.83 12.14
N ARG A 63 22.57 20.90 11.63
CA ARG A 63 21.29 21.17 10.95
C ARG A 63 20.20 20.19 11.38
N VAL A 64 18.97 20.68 11.52
CA VAL A 64 17.77 19.84 11.71
C VAL A 64 16.94 19.92 10.44
N LEU A 65 16.75 18.77 9.78
CA LEU A 65 16.21 18.73 8.41
C LEU A 65 14.81 18.15 8.31
N ARG A 66 14.49 17.19 9.15
CA ARG A 66 13.25 16.42 9.08
C ARG A 66 12.78 16.06 10.48
N CYS A 67 11.48 15.89 10.64
CA CYS A 67 10.91 15.16 11.76
C CYS A 67 9.97 14.07 11.24
N VAL A 68 9.80 13.04 12.06
CA VAL A 68 8.80 11.99 11.90
C VAL A 68 8.19 11.68 13.27
N ARG A 69 7.00 11.07 13.30
CA ARG A 69 6.48 10.46 14.52
C ARG A 69 7.44 9.36 14.99
N ALA A 70 7.75 9.34 16.29
CA ALA A 70 8.55 8.26 16.86
C ALA A 70 7.69 7.00 17.04
N ALA A 71 8.34 5.84 17.22
CA ALA A 71 7.66 4.60 17.60
C ALA A 71 7.04 4.70 19.01
N GLU A 72 7.70 5.43 19.91
CA GLU A 72 7.16 5.77 21.22
C GLU A 72 5.97 6.73 21.07
N PRO A 73 4.83 6.45 21.75
CA PRO A 73 3.72 7.40 21.81
C PRO A 73 4.18 8.77 22.34
N ASP A 74 3.58 9.85 21.83
CA ASP A 74 3.85 11.23 22.26
C ASP A 74 5.30 11.71 22.09
N ALA A 75 6.04 11.16 21.12
CA ALA A 75 7.38 11.60 20.77
C ALA A 75 7.57 11.84 19.27
N LEU A 76 8.59 12.64 18.94
CA LEU A 76 9.04 12.95 17.58
C LEU A 76 10.51 12.61 17.44
N THR A 77 10.87 11.98 16.33
CA THR A 77 12.27 11.72 15.96
C THR A 77 12.71 12.74 14.92
N TRP A 78 13.83 13.40 15.18
CA TRP A 78 14.39 14.48 14.37
C TRP A 78 15.66 14.02 13.67
N ALA A 79 15.76 14.23 12.36
CA ALA A 79 16.97 13.97 11.60
C ALA A 79 17.92 15.19 11.69
N VAL A 80 19.11 14.95 12.21
CA VAL A 80 20.11 15.98 12.52
C VAL A 80 21.39 15.68 11.76
N LEU A 81 21.85 16.60 10.92
CA LEU A 81 23.15 16.48 10.25
C LEU A 81 24.21 17.26 11.02
N TYR A 82 25.30 16.57 11.36
CA TYR A 82 26.52 17.15 11.89
C TYR A 82 27.60 17.12 10.80
N PHE A 83 28.09 18.30 10.46
CA PHE A 83 29.18 18.51 9.50
C PHE A 83 30.45 18.81 10.26
N LYS A 84 31.54 18.13 9.92
CA LYS A 84 32.85 18.35 10.54
C LYS A 84 33.97 18.25 9.51
N ARG A 85 34.92 19.16 9.59
CA ARG A 85 36.18 19.06 8.83
C ARG A 85 37.09 18.04 9.51
N GLY A 86 37.52 17.00 8.76
CA GLY A 86 38.27 15.88 9.33
C GLY A 86 37.40 14.87 10.10
N ALA A 87 38.04 13.94 10.82
CA ALA A 87 37.37 12.79 11.42
C ALA A 87 36.49 13.12 12.64
N PHE A 88 35.42 12.33 12.83
CA PHE A 88 34.62 12.33 14.06
C PHE A 88 35.43 11.74 15.24
N LEU A 89 35.37 12.39 16.40
CA LEU A 89 36.04 12.00 17.65
C LEU A 89 35.00 11.62 18.72
N GLY A 90 33.98 10.85 18.32
CA GLY A 90 32.91 10.39 19.21
C GLY A 90 31.94 11.50 19.64
N GLU A 91 31.85 12.60 18.90
CA GLU A 91 30.87 13.65 19.20
C GLU A 91 29.45 13.17 18.90
N GLU A 92 28.54 13.47 19.83
CA GLU A 92 27.11 13.21 19.70
C GLU A 92 26.32 14.48 20.03
N PRO A 93 25.20 14.75 19.33
CA PRO A 93 24.33 15.86 19.66
C PRO A 93 23.76 15.74 21.08
N GLN A 94 23.88 16.81 21.84
CA GLN A 94 23.33 16.95 23.19
C GLN A 94 22.32 18.09 23.23
N LEU A 95 21.28 17.95 24.06
CA LEU A 95 20.25 18.98 24.23
C LEU A 95 20.81 20.14 25.06
N ALA A 96 20.90 21.34 24.50
CA ALA A 96 21.43 22.54 25.14
C ALA A 96 20.32 23.47 25.71
N GLY A 97 19.19 22.90 26.14
CA GLY A 97 18.08 23.58 26.83
C GLY A 97 16.68 23.27 26.26
N VAL A 98 15.68 23.15 27.14
CA VAL A 98 14.24 22.99 26.83
C VAL A 98 13.44 24.00 27.67
N GLY A 99 12.59 24.82 27.03
CA GLY A 99 11.79 25.85 27.71
C GLY A 99 12.53 27.16 28.08
N ALA A 100 11.86 28.07 28.78
CA ALA A 100 12.32 29.45 29.03
C ALA A 100 13.61 29.60 29.88
N MET A 101 14.19 28.50 30.39
CA MET A 101 15.46 28.48 31.11
C MET A 101 16.50 27.64 30.35
N LEU A 102 17.43 28.34 29.69
CA LEU A 102 18.55 27.82 28.89
C LEU A 102 19.70 27.20 29.70
N SER A 103 19.48 26.74 30.94
CA SER A 103 20.59 26.45 31.87
C SER A 103 20.87 24.98 32.19
N ARG A 104 20.08 24.01 31.68
CA ARG A 104 20.36 22.56 31.86
C ARG A 104 20.49 21.84 30.52
N ILE A 105 21.63 21.17 30.35
CA ILE A 105 21.78 20.13 29.33
C ILE A 105 20.99 18.92 29.82
N LEU A 106 19.95 18.53 29.08
CA LEU A 106 19.23 17.28 29.33
C LEU A 106 19.81 16.23 28.38
N SER A 107 19.80 14.96 28.77
CA SER A 107 20.11 13.87 27.83
C SER A 107 19.00 13.79 26.79
N CYS A 108 19.35 13.90 25.51
CA CYS A 108 18.50 13.46 24.41
C CYS A 108 19.01 12.10 23.93
N ASN A 109 18.11 11.19 23.56
CA ASN A 109 18.50 9.94 22.93
C ASN A 109 18.94 10.27 21.49
N ALA A 110 20.24 10.48 21.30
CA ALA A 110 20.86 10.70 20.02
C ALA A 110 21.52 9.39 19.55
N VAL A 111 21.10 8.89 18.40
CA VAL A 111 21.65 7.65 17.82
C VAL A 111 22.27 7.98 16.46
N PRO A 112 23.53 7.61 16.20
CA PRO A 112 24.11 7.76 14.87
C PRO A 112 23.36 6.86 13.87
N ALA A 113 22.94 7.43 12.74
CA ALA A 113 22.13 6.75 11.74
C ALA A 113 22.94 6.38 10.48
N CYS A 114 23.78 7.31 9.99
CA CYS A 114 24.66 7.04 8.87
C CYS A 114 25.80 8.07 8.78
N ASP A 115 26.90 7.66 8.15
CA ASP A 115 28.03 8.52 7.81
C ASP A 115 28.15 8.71 6.30
N SER A 116 28.59 9.88 5.88
CA SER A 116 28.86 10.21 4.48
C SER A 116 30.00 11.22 4.39
N MET A 117 30.74 11.20 3.29
CA MET A 117 31.84 12.13 3.05
C MET A 117 31.46 13.10 1.92
N LEU A 118 31.66 14.39 2.19
CA LEU A 118 31.53 15.48 1.24
C LEU A 118 32.92 15.82 0.68
N ILE A 119 33.14 15.50 -0.59
CA ILE A 119 34.30 16.00 -1.33
C ILE A 119 33.95 17.40 -1.83
N CYS A 120 34.18 18.41 -1.00
CA CYS A 120 34.36 19.79 -1.43
C CYS A 120 35.81 20.21 -1.10
N ASP A 121 36.24 21.40 -1.49
CA ASP A 121 37.64 21.91 -1.42
C ASP A 121 38.39 21.75 -0.06
N ASP A 122 37.72 21.27 0.98
CA ASP A 122 38.13 21.24 2.39
C ASP A 122 37.91 19.89 3.13
N ASP A 123 37.58 18.77 2.47
CA ASP A 123 37.35 17.43 3.10
C ASP A 123 36.37 17.43 4.30
N TRP A 124 35.07 17.54 4.02
CA TRP A 124 34.03 17.54 5.05
C TRP A 124 33.44 16.14 5.26
N ASN A 125 33.27 15.75 6.51
CA ASN A 125 32.52 14.56 6.89
C ASN A 125 31.13 14.96 7.41
N VAL A 126 30.14 14.14 7.11
CA VAL A 126 28.74 14.33 7.51
C VAL A 126 28.27 13.09 8.25
N ARG A 127 27.67 13.30 9.41
CA ARG A 127 27.00 12.25 10.18
C ARG A 127 25.56 12.65 10.41
N GLU A 128 24.66 11.75 10.08
CA GLU A 128 23.27 11.85 10.48
C GLU A 128 23.10 11.26 11.88
N PHE A 129 22.43 12.02 12.74
CA PHE A 129 21.92 11.57 14.02
C PHE A 129 20.40 11.62 14.01
N GLN A 130 19.79 10.65 14.67
CA GLN A 130 18.38 10.71 15.07
C GLN A 130 18.31 11.16 16.51
N VAL A 131 17.53 12.20 16.76
CA VAL A 131 17.29 12.73 18.11
C VAL A 131 15.81 12.60 18.40
N THR A 132 15.44 11.83 19.42
CA THR A 132 14.03 11.69 19.85
C THR A 132 13.71 12.65 20.99
N LEU A 133 12.62 13.42 20.84
CA LEU A 133 12.15 14.42 21.81
C LEU A 133 10.64 14.28 22.05
N PRO A 134 10.13 14.63 23.25
CA PRO A 134 8.68 14.65 23.53
C PRO A 134 7.91 15.56 22.57
N LEU A 135 6.70 15.16 22.16
CA LEU A 135 5.83 15.86 21.21
C LEU A 135 5.53 17.30 21.65
N ASN A 136 5.39 17.53 22.95
CA ASN A 136 5.11 18.84 23.54
C ASN A 136 6.32 19.78 23.58
N THR A 137 7.50 19.37 23.09
CA THR A 137 8.70 20.20 23.01
C THR A 137 8.48 21.35 22.02
N ARG A 138 8.26 22.57 22.54
CA ARG A 138 7.95 23.77 21.72
C ARG A 138 9.19 24.43 21.10
N PHE A 139 10.31 24.35 21.79
CA PHE A 139 11.60 24.90 21.38
C PHE A 139 12.68 23.97 21.93
N PHE A 140 13.75 23.79 21.16
CA PHE A 140 14.93 23.08 21.62
C PHE A 140 16.20 23.61 20.95
N SER A 141 17.35 23.35 21.58
CA SER A 141 18.64 23.61 20.99
C SER A 141 19.52 22.37 21.11
N LEU A 142 20.23 22.02 20.04
CA LEU A 142 21.18 20.93 19.99
C LEU A 142 22.59 21.49 19.89
N ARG A 143 23.54 20.83 20.54
CA ARG A 143 24.97 21.11 20.46
C ARG A 143 25.72 19.82 20.14
N CYS A 144 26.60 19.84 19.15
CA CYS A 144 27.52 18.74 18.84
C CYS A 144 28.89 19.37 18.60
N GLY A 145 29.90 19.00 19.39
CA GLY A 145 31.19 19.70 19.40
C GLY A 145 31.04 21.20 19.72
N ALA A 146 31.53 22.05 18.82
CA ALA A 146 31.40 23.50 18.85
C ALA A 146 30.17 24.01 18.06
N ALA A 147 29.55 23.15 17.25
CA ALA A 147 28.35 23.51 16.50
C ALA A 147 27.10 23.54 17.39
N ARG A 148 26.20 24.48 17.10
CA ARG A 148 24.90 24.63 17.76
C ARG A 148 23.81 24.89 16.73
N CYS A 149 22.64 24.29 16.94
CA CYS A 149 21.42 24.56 16.18
C CYS A 149 20.27 24.82 17.15
N SER A 150 19.43 25.82 16.91
CA SER A 150 18.23 26.09 17.70
C SER A 150 17.00 25.99 16.81
N VAL A 151 16.02 25.18 17.21
CA VAL A 151 14.74 25.03 16.53
C VAL A 151 13.68 25.75 17.35
N GLY A 152 13.27 26.92 16.87
CA GLY A 152 12.16 27.69 17.43
C GLY A 152 10.81 27.25 16.86
N TRP A 153 9.73 27.87 17.36
CA TRP A 153 8.34 27.54 17.01
C TRP A 153 8.09 27.48 15.50
N SER A 154 8.46 28.51 14.75
CA SER A 154 8.17 28.59 13.31
C SER A 154 8.83 27.46 12.52
N ARG A 155 10.12 27.17 12.78
CA ARG A 155 10.83 26.09 12.11
C ARG A 155 10.32 24.71 12.53
N ARG A 156 9.95 24.54 13.79
CA ARG A 156 9.32 23.32 14.30
C ARG A 156 8.02 23.02 13.55
N ASN A 157 7.13 24.01 13.46
CA ASN A 157 5.84 23.84 12.79
C ASN A 157 6.01 23.64 11.28
N GLU A 158 6.92 24.36 10.62
CA GLU A 158 7.25 24.12 9.21
C GLU A 158 7.62 22.66 8.94
N LEU A 159 8.46 22.05 9.79
CA LEU A 159 8.86 20.64 9.64
C LEU A 159 7.71 19.68 9.95
N LEU A 160 6.87 19.98 10.95
CA LEU A 160 5.72 19.16 11.30
C LEU A 160 4.63 19.19 10.24
N ASP A 161 4.33 20.38 9.71
CA ASP A 161 3.36 20.55 8.64
C ASP A 161 3.84 19.85 7.38
N ALA A 162 5.14 19.95 7.05
CA ALA A 162 5.74 19.20 5.95
C ALA A 162 5.62 17.68 6.15
N HIS A 163 5.91 17.16 7.35
CA HIS A 163 5.72 15.75 7.67
C HIS A 163 4.26 15.33 7.57
N TYR A 164 3.34 16.11 8.12
CA TYR A 164 1.90 15.82 8.07
C TYR A 164 1.37 15.81 6.63
N LEU A 165 1.81 16.74 5.78
CA LEU A 165 1.46 16.78 4.36
C LEU A 165 2.06 15.61 3.58
N GLU A 166 3.24 15.15 3.96
CA GLU A 166 3.90 13.99 3.32
C GLU A 166 3.13 12.69 3.59
N ILE A 167 2.76 12.44 4.86
CA ILE A 167 2.13 11.17 5.26
C ILE A 167 0.60 11.16 5.13
N ARG A 168 0.01 12.24 4.59
CA ARG A 168 -1.45 12.35 4.42
C ARG A 168 -1.93 11.34 3.37
N HIS A 169 -2.88 10.50 3.76
CA HIS A 169 -3.56 9.57 2.88
C HIS A 169 -4.95 10.08 2.46
N ALA A 170 -5.54 9.47 1.43
CA ALA A 170 -6.84 9.87 0.88
C ALA A 170 -7.97 10.02 1.90
N ALA A 171 -8.10 9.09 2.85
CA ALA A 171 -9.15 9.17 3.89
C ALA A 171 -8.96 10.32 4.91
N ALA A 172 -7.84 11.04 4.86
CA ALA A 172 -7.55 12.20 5.70
C ALA A 172 -7.35 13.46 4.85
N ASP A 173 -7.80 13.46 3.59
CA ASP A 173 -7.74 14.62 2.70
C ASP A 173 -9.03 15.44 2.80
N ASP A 174 -8.93 16.61 3.45
CA ASP A 174 -10.05 17.57 3.59
C ASP A 174 -10.61 18.05 2.24
N ALA A 175 -9.88 17.84 1.14
CA ALA A 175 -10.32 18.20 -0.20
C ALA A 175 -11.05 17.04 -0.92
N TYR A 176 -11.15 15.84 -0.33
CA TYR A 176 -11.71 14.64 -0.97
C TYR A 176 -13.03 14.88 -1.72
N GLU A 177 -14.01 15.57 -1.13
CA GLU A 177 -15.30 15.81 -1.81
C GLU A 177 -15.12 16.54 -3.15
N ARG A 178 -14.23 17.55 -3.20
CA ARG A 178 -13.97 18.28 -4.46
C ARG A 178 -13.38 17.35 -5.52
N TRP A 179 -12.53 16.41 -5.12
CA TRP A 179 -11.98 15.40 -6.04
C TRP A 179 -13.08 14.48 -6.55
N LEU A 180 -13.92 13.96 -5.64
CA LEU A 180 -15.02 13.06 -5.97
C LEU A 180 -15.96 13.69 -7.00
N PHE A 181 -16.43 14.92 -6.75
CA PHE A 181 -17.35 15.61 -7.65
C PHE A 181 -16.72 16.00 -8.99
N ALA A 182 -15.41 16.30 -9.04
CA ALA A 182 -14.73 16.61 -10.29
C ALA A 182 -14.73 15.42 -11.27
N GLY A 183 -14.77 14.18 -10.76
CA GLY A 183 -14.80 12.95 -11.57
C GLY A 183 -16.19 12.50 -12.04
N ARG A 184 -17.29 13.06 -11.49
CA ARG A 184 -18.67 12.59 -11.74
C ARG A 184 -19.23 12.92 -13.14
N ASP A 185 -18.67 13.91 -13.83
CA ASP A 185 -19.21 14.41 -15.11
C ASP A 185 -18.66 13.67 -16.35
N GLU A 186 -17.74 12.72 -16.18
CA GLU A 186 -17.23 11.92 -17.30
C GLU A 186 -18.25 10.86 -17.76
N GLY A 187 -18.84 11.03 -18.95
CA GLY A 187 -19.71 10.02 -19.59
C GLY A 187 -21.21 10.26 -19.43
N SER A 188 -21.71 11.43 -19.85
CA SER A 188 -23.10 11.89 -19.68
C SER A 188 -24.18 11.22 -20.55
N GLY A 189 -23.86 10.12 -21.23
CA GLY A 189 -24.82 9.41 -22.10
C GLY A 189 -25.68 8.40 -21.34
N VAL A 190 -26.99 8.44 -21.53
CA VAL A 190 -27.89 7.33 -21.16
C VAL A 190 -27.77 6.24 -22.22
N ARG A 191 -27.61 4.98 -21.81
CA ARG A 191 -27.52 3.83 -22.72
C ARG A 191 -28.74 2.93 -22.58
N ARG A 192 -29.44 2.74 -23.71
CA ARG A 192 -30.65 1.92 -23.79
C ARG A 192 -30.32 0.49 -24.23
N ALA A 193 -30.83 -0.49 -23.48
CA ALA A 193 -31.17 -1.88 -23.84
C ALA A 193 -30.17 -2.81 -24.59
N GLU A 194 -29.04 -2.34 -25.10
CA GLU A 194 -28.03 -3.17 -25.77
C GLU A 194 -26.94 -3.57 -24.75
N GLY A 195 -27.16 -4.64 -24.00
CA GLY A 195 -26.18 -5.23 -23.08
C GLY A 195 -26.79 -6.30 -22.15
N PRO A 196 -26.03 -6.88 -21.22
CA PRO A 196 -26.53 -7.90 -20.31
C PRO A 196 -27.57 -7.34 -19.32
N LEU A 197 -28.62 -8.12 -19.03
CA LEU A 197 -29.53 -7.78 -17.93
C LEU A 197 -28.79 -7.85 -16.59
N MET A 198 -28.81 -6.74 -15.84
CA MET A 198 -28.24 -6.62 -14.50
C MET A 198 -29.34 -6.76 -13.46
N SER A 199 -29.33 -7.83 -12.66
CA SER A 199 -30.25 -7.96 -11.52
C SER A 199 -29.65 -7.32 -10.29
N ILE A 200 -30.37 -6.42 -9.64
CA ILE A 200 -30.00 -5.85 -8.35
C ILE A 200 -30.82 -6.58 -7.28
N VAL A 201 -30.15 -7.28 -6.37
CA VAL A 201 -30.80 -7.98 -5.26
C VAL A 201 -30.65 -7.16 -3.98
N THR A 202 -31.78 -6.81 -3.38
CA THR A 202 -31.83 -5.99 -2.15
C THR A 202 -32.73 -6.64 -1.11
N PRO A 203 -32.17 -7.38 -0.14
CA PRO A 203 -32.93 -7.80 1.04
C PRO A 203 -33.21 -6.59 1.93
N ALA A 204 -34.47 -6.42 2.34
CA ALA A 204 -34.92 -5.30 3.18
C ALA A 204 -35.64 -5.81 4.43
N TYR A 205 -35.30 -5.27 5.59
CA TYR A 205 -35.92 -5.62 6.87
C TYR A 205 -36.02 -4.40 7.78
N LYS A 206 -37.24 -3.95 8.06
CA LYS A 206 -37.53 -2.78 8.91
C LYS A 206 -36.75 -1.53 8.50
N THR A 207 -36.58 -1.35 7.19
CA THR A 207 -35.82 -0.24 6.60
C THR A 207 -36.59 1.06 6.78
N PRO A 208 -35.96 2.14 7.30
CA PRO A 208 -36.60 3.43 7.40
C PRO A 208 -37.14 3.92 6.03
N PRO A 209 -38.40 4.40 5.94
CA PRO A 209 -39.03 4.78 4.68
C PRO A 209 -38.23 5.78 3.83
N ALA A 210 -37.55 6.74 4.46
CA ALA A 210 -36.72 7.72 3.75
C ALA A 210 -35.52 7.06 3.06
N PHE A 211 -34.81 6.15 3.74
CA PHE A 211 -33.64 5.49 3.17
C PHE A 211 -34.04 4.50 2.08
N LEU A 212 -35.13 3.76 2.29
CA LEU A 212 -35.68 2.86 1.27
C LEU A 212 -36.06 3.63 0.00
N ARG A 213 -36.68 4.80 0.15
CA ARG A 213 -37.05 5.68 -0.96
C ARG A 213 -35.81 6.14 -1.73
N GLU A 214 -34.83 6.69 -1.03
CA GLU A 214 -33.58 7.18 -1.65
C GLU A 214 -32.79 6.06 -2.34
N MET A 215 -32.73 4.87 -1.75
CA MET A 215 -32.09 3.70 -2.36
C MET A 215 -32.77 3.31 -3.68
N ILE A 216 -34.10 3.15 -3.69
CA ILE A 216 -34.86 2.82 -4.91
C ILE A 216 -34.70 3.92 -5.96
N ASP A 217 -34.76 5.19 -5.57
CA ASP A 217 -34.57 6.32 -6.48
C ASP A 217 -33.15 6.34 -7.09
N SER A 218 -32.11 5.93 -6.34
CA SER A 218 -30.75 5.81 -6.87
C SER A 218 -30.61 4.70 -7.93
N VAL A 219 -31.38 3.60 -7.80
CA VAL A 219 -31.47 2.54 -8.81
C VAL A 219 -32.23 3.05 -10.05
N ARG A 220 -33.34 3.79 -9.86
CA ARG A 220 -34.10 4.37 -10.97
C ARG A 220 -33.32 5.43 -11.75
N ALA A 221 -32.37 6.10 -11.08
CA ALA A 221 -31.51 7.12 -11.67
C ALA A 221 -30.34 6.53 -12.50
N GLN A 222 -30.19 5.20 -12.57
CA GLN A 222 -29.10 4.58 -13.32
C GLN A 222 -29.18 4.91 -14.83
N ARG A 223 -28.03 5.30 -15.41
CA ARG A 223 -27.89 5.64 -16.83
C ARG A 223 -27.92 4.43 -17.77
N TYR A 224 -27.73 3.23 -17.24
CA TYR A 224 -27.95 1.97 -17.96
C TYR A 224 -29.39 1.52 -17.71
N GLU A 225 -30.18 1.27 -18.76
CA GLU A 225 -31.62 1.01 -18.61
C GLU A 225 -32.00 -0.48 -18.44
N ASN A 226 -31.11 -1.42 -18.81
CA ASN A 226 -31.41 -2.88 -18.82
C ASN A 226 -31.09 -3.55 -17.47
N TRP A 227 -31.90 -3.24 -16.47
CA TRP A 227 -31.81 -3.83 -15.14
C TRP A 227 -33.17 -4.25 -14.62
N GLU A 228 -33.15 -5.12 -13.61
CA GLU A 228 -34.29 -5.42 -12.74
C GLU A 228 -33.85 -5.23 -11.27
N LEU A 229 -34.76 -4.78 -10.42
CA LEU A 229 -34.56 -4.71 -8.97
C LEU A 229 -35.41 -5.78 -8.31
N VAL A 230 -34.76 -6.76 -7.69
CA VAL A 230 -35.40 -7.82 -6.90
C VAL A 230 -35.29 -7.46 -5.42
N LEU A 231 -36.36 -6.86 -4.90
CA LEU A 231 -36.44 -6.39 -3.52
C LEU A 231 -37.16 -7.43 -2.67
N VAL A 232 -36.44 -8.01 -1.69
CA VAL A 232 -37.00 -9.02 -0.78
C VAL A 232 -37.44 -8.33 0.50
N ASN A 233 -38.73 -8.10 0.67
CA ASN A 233 -39.31 -7.52 1.89
C ASN A 233 -39.47 -8.62 2.96
N ALA A 234 -38.53 -8.68 3.90
CA ALA A 234 -38.55 -9.61 5.03
C ALA A 234 -39.29 -9.06 6.26
N SER A 235 -40.04 -7.96 6.10
CA SER A 235 -40.91 -7.37 7.12
C SER A 235 -42.25 -6.94 6.50
N PRO A 236 -43.06 -7.88 5.99
CA PRO A 236 -44.32 -7.61 5.28
C PRO A 236 -45.40 -6.93 6.16
N ASP A 237 -45.22 -6.92 7.48
CA ASP A 237 -46.12 -6.23 8.42
C ASP A 237 -45.71 -4.76 8.67
N ASP A 238 -44.59 -4.30 8.11
CA ASP A 238 -44.14 -2.91 8.23
C ASP A 238 -44.91 -2.01 7.26
N GLU A 239 -45.86 -1.22 7.80
CA GLU A 239 -46.72 -0.33 7.02
C GLU A 239 -45.92 0.75 6.27
N GLY A 240 -44.85 1.28 6.88
CA GLY A 240 -44.04 2.33 6.28
C GLY A 240 -43.26 1.83 5.06
N MET A 241 -42.67 0.63 5.15
CA MET A 241 -42.04 0.00 3.99
C MET A 241 -43.07 -0.29 2.90
N ARG A 242 -44.23 -0.84 3.25
CA ARG A 242 -45.29 -1.14 2.28
C ARG A 242 -45.80 0.08 1.55
N GLU A 243 -45.98 1.20 2.24
CA GLU A 243 -46.38 2.47 1.62
C GLU A 243 -45.33 2.95 0.61
N VAL A 244 -44.04 2.85 0.96
CA VAL A 244 -42.95 3.20 0.04
C VAL A 244 -42.94 2.27 -1.17
N LEU A 245 -42.97 0.95 -0.97
CA LEU A 245 -42.92 -0.04 -2.05
C LEU A 245 -44.12 0.10 -2.99
N ALA A 246 -45.32 0.32 -2.46
CA ALA A 246 -46.55 0.54 -3.25
C ALA A 246 -46.55 1.89 -4.00
N SER A 247 -45.66 2.83 -3.66
CA SER A 247 -45.57 4.14 -4.32
C SER A 247 -44.77 4.13 -5.63
N TYR A 248 -44.12 3.00 -5.96
CA TYR A 248 -43.34 2.85 -7.19
C TYR A 248 -44.11 2.06 -8.25
N ASP A 249 -44.29 2.69 -9.41
CA ASP A 249 -44.89 2.10 -10.61
C ASP A 249 -43.81 1.98 -11.70
N ASP A 250 -42.97 0.95 -11.59
CA ASP A 250 -41.89 0.63 -12.53
C ASP A 250 -41.80 -0.90 -12.67
N ASP A 251 -42.12 -1.41 -13.86
CA ASP A 251 -42.17 -2.86 -14.15
C ASP A 251 -40.84 -3.59 -13.93
N ARG A 252 -39.73 -2.85 -13.83
CA ARG A 252 -38.40 -3.41 -13.53
C ARG A 252 -38.21 -3.68 -12.03
N ILE A 253 -39.09 -3.19 -11.16
CA ILE A 253 -39.01 -3.39 -9.71
C ILE A 253 -39.94 -4.55 -9.31
N GLN A 254 -39.33 -5.67 -8.95
CA GLN A 254 -40.00 -6.84 -8.42
C GLN A 254 -39.90 -6.87 -6.90
N VAL A 255 -41.03 -6.73 -6.21
CA VAL A 255 -41.12 -6.90 -4.75
C VAL A 255 -41.51 -8.34 -4.42
N ILE A 256 -40.70 -9.00 -3.60
CA ILE A 256 -40.97 -10.33 -3.05
C ILE A 256 -41.31 -10.16 -1.58
N GLU A 257 -42.58 -10.39 -1.22
CA GLU A 257 -43.01 -10.45 0.16
C GLU A 257 -42.55 -11.77 0.78
N HIS A 258 -41.57 -11.71 1.69
CA HIS A 258 -41.04 -12.88 2.38
C HIS A 258 -41.65 -12.95 3.79
N PRO A 259 -42.43 -13.98 4.12
CA PRO A 259 -43.24 -14.02 5.35
C PRO A 259 -42.40 -14.11 6.64
N THR A 260 -41.13 -14.49 6.54
CA THR A 260 -40.21 -14.62 7.67
C THR A 260 -38.93 -13.84 7.41
N ASN A 261 -38.23 -13.42 8.46
CA ASN A 261 -36.86 -12.94 8.33
C ASN A 261 -35.89 -14.11 8.55
N ASP A 262 -35.33 -14.63 7.47
CA ASP A 262 -34.44 -15.79 7.50
C ASP A 262 -32.97 -15.44 7.74
N GLY A 263 -32.69 -14.18 8.09
CA GLY A 263 -31.34 -13.62 8.16
C GLY A 263 -30.89 -13.09 6.81
N ILE A 264 -29.79 -12.35 6.81
CA ILE A 264 -29.30 -11.66 5.61
C ILE A 264 -28.91 -12.66 4.51
N ALA A 265 -28.26 -13.78 4.82
CA ALA A 265 -27.92 -14.79 3.82
C ALA A 265 -29.17 -15.45 3.23
N GLY A 266 -30.15 -15.79 4.09
CA GLY A 266 -31.42 -16.39 3.67
C GLY A 266 -32.21 -15.48 2.73
N ASN A 267 -32.39 -14.21 3.12
CA ASN A 267 -33.14 -13.23 2.33
C ASN A 267 -32.41 -12.92 1.01
N THR A 268 -31.08 -12.80 1.00
CA THR A 268 -30.29 -12.66 -0.24
C THR A 268 -30.48 -13.86 -1.17
N ASN A 269 -30.51 -15.08 -0.63
CA ASN A 269 -30.71 -16.30 -1.45
C ASN A 269 -32.08 -16.34 -2.13
N VAL A 270 -33.14 -15.85 -1.46
CA VAL A 270 -34.47 -15.69 -2.06
C VAL A 270 -34.38 -14.75 -3.27
N GLY A 271 -33.71 -13.61 -3.12
CA GLY A 271 -33.52 -12.65 -4.20
C GLY A 271 -32.69 -13.21 -5.35
N ILE A 272 -31.59 -13.92 -5.07
CA ILE A 272 -30.79 -14.58 -6.10
C ILE A 272 -31.63 -15.58 -6.89
N ALA A 273 -32.48 -16.38 -6.22
CA ALA A 273 -33.31 -17.38 -6.87
C ALA A 273 -34.38 -16.77 -7.79
N ALA A 274 -34.87 -15.57 -7.48
CA ALA A 274 -35.86 -14.86 -8.28
C ALA A 274 -35.28 -13.97 -9.39
N SER A 275 -33.96 -13.74 -9.38
CA SER A 275 -33.27 -12.92 -10.38
C SER A 275 -33.06 -13.64 -11.73
N HIS A 276 -33.18 -12.90 -12.83
CA HIS A 276 -33.10 -13.37 -14.22
C HIS A 276 -31.87 -12.87 -14.99
N GLY A 277 -31.15 -11.90 -14.44
CA GLY A 277 -30.02 -11.24 -15.07
C GLY A 277 -28.83 -12.15 -15.34
N ALA A 278 -28.04 -11.79 -16.35
CA ALA A 278 -26.76 -12.44 -16.62
C ALA A 278 -25.74 -12.16 -15.51
N TYR A 279 -25.93 -11.03 -14.81
CA TYR A 279 -25.17 -10.62 -13.64
C TYR A 279 -26.13 -10.30 -12.48
N VAL A 280 -25.67 -10.56 -11.26
CA VAL A 280 -26.39 -10.23 -10.02
C VAL A 280 -25.50 -9.32 -9.17
N SER A 281 -26.01 -8.15 -8.86
CA SER A 281 -25.40 -7.12 -8.01
C SER A 281 -26.11 -7.08 -6.66
N PHE A 282 -25.37 -6.86 -5.57
CA PHE A 282 -25.94 -6.79 -4.22
C PHE A 282 -25.91 -5.35 -3.70
N LEU A 283 -27.07 -4.84 -3.31
CA LEU A 283 -27.26 -3.48 -2.79
C LEU A 283 -27.98 -3.53 -1.45
N ASP A 284 -27.40 -2.88 -0.46
CA ASP A 284 -28.03 -2.74 0.85
C ASP A 284 -29.18 -1.73 0.78
N HIS A 285 -30.23 -2.01 1.55
CA HIS A 285 -31.54 -1.36 1.43
C HIS A 285 -31.55 0.13 1.82
N ASP A 286 -30.48 0.62 2.43
CA ASP A 286 -30.29 1.97 2.97
C ASP A 286 -29.12 2.74 2.35
N ASP A 287 -28.43 2.14 1.37
CA ASP A 287 -27.25 2.70 0.71
C ASP A 287 -27.58 3.29 -0.67
N LEU A 288 -26.63 4.04 -1.24
CA LEU A 288 -26.82 4.76 -2.50
C LEU A 288 -25.81 4.35 -3.57
N LEU A 289 -26.27 4.41 -4.82
CA LEU A 289 -25.44 4.25 -6.00
C LEU A 289 -25.16 5.58 -6.68
N GLU A 290 -23.99 5.69 -7.29
CA GLU A 290 -23.74 6.73 -8.29
C GLU A 290 -24.63 6.48 -9.54
N PRO A 291 -25.12 7.52 -10.22
CA PRO A 291 -26.01 7.38 -11.37
C PRO A 291 -25.43 6.58 -12.55
N ASP A 292 -24.12 6.42 -12.64
CA ASP A 292 -23.44 5.67 -13.69
C ASP A 292 -22.90 4.30 -13.23
N ALA A 293 -23.20 3.85 -12.00
CA ALA A 293 -22.66 2.61 -11.43
C ALA A 293 -22.84 1.38 -12.34
N LEU A 294 -24.07 1.13 -12.82
CA LEU A 294 -24.33 0.02 -13.74
C LEU A 294 -23.68 0.23 -15.11
N LEU A 295 -23.66 1.47 -15.62
CA LEU A 295 -23.07 1.79 -16.92
C LEU A 295 -21.57 1.46 -16.90
N GLN A 296 -20.86 1.87 -15.86
CA GLN A 296 -19.43 1.59 -15.69
C GLN A 296 -19.14 0.08 -15.63
N TYR A 297 -20.00 -0.71 -14.98
CA TYR A 297 -19.85 -2.17 -14.92
C TYR A 297 -20.08 -2.82 -16.29
N VAL A 298 -21.11 -2.40 -17.02
CA VAL A 298 -21.39 -2.89 -18.38
C VAL A 298 -20.26 -2.53 -19.33
N GLU A 299 -19.74 -1.31 -19.29
CA GLU A 299 -18.58 -0.92 -20.09
C GLU A 299 -17.34 -1.74 -19.75
N ALA A 300 -17.11 -2.04 -18.46
CA ALA A 300 -16.00 -2.89 -18.05
C ALA A 300 -16.15 -4.34 -18.57
N ILE A 301 -17.38 -4.88 -18.57
CA ILE A 301 -17.70 -6.20 -19.14
C ILE A 301 -17.40 -6.21 -20.64
N GLU A 302 -17.86 -5.21 -21.38
CA GLU A 302 -17.74 -5.15 -22.84
C GLU A 302 -16.33 -4.85 -23.34
N ARG A 303 -15.55 -4.08 -22.59
CA ARG A 303 -14.13 -3.82 -22.90
C ARG A 303 -13.25 -5.04 -22.67
N SER A 304 -13.71 -6.02 -21.91
CA SER A 304 -12.92 -7.22 -21.61
C SER A 304 -12.97 -8.21 -22.77
N GLU A 305 -11.80 -8.68 -23.19
CA GLU A 305 -11.67 -9.75 -24.19
C GLU A 305 -12.09 -11.14 -23.64
N GLU A 306 -12.13 -11.27 -22.31
CA GLU A 306 -12.49 -12.50 -21.60
C GLU A 306 -13.79 -12.31 -20.81
N PRO A 307 -14.58 -13.37 -20.59
CA PRO A 307 -15.79 -13.29 -19.79
C PRO A 307 -15.51 -12.80 -18.36
N VAL A 308 -16.04 -11.64 -18.01
CA VAL A 308 -15.98 -11.10 -16.65
C VAL A 308 -17.01 -11.79 -15.78
N ASP A 309 -16.58 -12.32 -14.65
CA ASP A 309 -17.38 -13.16 -13.76
C ASP A 309 -17.63 -12.53 -12.38
N MET A 310 -16.81 -11.57 -12.00
CA MET A 310 -16.96 -10.81 -10.76
C MET A 310 -16.50 -9.38 -10.98
N LEU A 311 -17.31 -8.42 -10.53
CA LEU A 311 -17.00 -7.00 -10.54
C LEU A 311 -17.13 -6.41 -9.15
N TYR A 312 -16.27 -5.43 -8.87
CA TYR A 312 -16.35 -4.58 -7.69
C TYR A 312 -15.76 -3.20 -7.99
N CYS A 313 -16.00 -2.22 -7.12
CA CYS A 313 -15.56 -0.85 -7.29
C CYS A 313 -15.05 -0.22 -6.00
N ASP A 314 -14.47 0.96 -6.13
CA ASP A 314 -14.21 1.82 -4.97
C ASP A 314 -15.54 2.32 -4.39
N GLU A 315 -15.51 2.76 -3.15
CA GLU A 315 -16.70 3.17 -2.40
C GLU A 315 -16.32 4.21 -1.34
N ASP A 316 -17.30 4.88 -0.78
CA ASP A 316 -17.10 5.75 0.36
C ASP A 316 -18.32 5.76 1.30
N SER A 317 -18.21 6.52 2.38
CA SER A 317 -19.32 6.78 3.29
C SER A 317 -20.12 8.02 2.91
N LEU A 318 -21.42 7.99 3.18
CA LEU A 318 -22.30 9.15 3.24
C LEU A 318 -22.93 9.26 4.65
N ASN A 319 -22.78 10.40 5.32
CA ASN A 319 -23.43 10.61 6.61
C ASN A 319 -24.83 11.25 6.47
N GLU A 320 -25.60 11.31 7.57
CA GLU A 320 -26.95 11.91 7.61
C GLU A 320 -27.01 13.41 7.19
N ARG A 321 -25.87 14.10 7.09
CA ARG A 321 -25.79 15.49 6.61
C ARG A 321 -25.52 15.60 5.11
N GLY A 322 -25.35 14.48 4.41
CA GLY A 322 -24.98 14.43 3.01
C GLY A 322 -23.49 14.69 2.75
N THR A 323 -22.62 14.54 3.76
CA THR A 323 -21.17 14.73 3.64
C THR A 323 -20.49 13.38 3.39
N TYR A 324 -19.52 13.37 2.47
CA TYR A 324 -18.68 12.21 2.16
C TYR A 324 -17.36 12.30 2.94
N GLY A 325 -16.78 11.18 3.37
CA GLY A 325 -15.64 11.28 4.29
C GLY A 325 -14.77 10.05 4.57
N TRP A 326 -15.06 8.89 3.99
CA TRP A 326 -14.27 7.67 4.22
C TRP A 326 -14.05 6.90 2.92
N PRO A 327 -13.29 7.40 1.94
CA PRO A 327 -13.05 6.67 0.70
C PRO A 327 -12.24 5.40 0.92
N LEU A 328 -12.72 4.29 0.36
CA LEU A 328 -12.01 3.03 0.20
C LEU A 328 -11.67 2.78 -1.27
N PHE A 329 -10.42 3.11 -1.62
CA PHE A 329 -9.82 2.86 -2.91
C PHE A 329 -9.15 1.48 -2.90
N LYS A 330 -9.69 0.56 -3.69
CA LYS A 330 -9.35 -0.86 -3.65
C LYS A 330 -8.28 -1.18 -4.70
N PRO A 331 -7.34 -2.11 -4.45
CA PRO A 331 -6.41 -2.60 -5.47
C PRO A 331 -7.15 -3.52 -6.47
N THR A 332 -6.44 -3.97 -7.51
CA THR A 332 -6.88 -5.16 -8.29
C THR A 332 -7.06 -6.37 -7.36
N PHE A 333 -7.80 -7.40 -7.79
CA PHE A 333 -8.20 -8.50 -6.91
C PHE A 333 -6.99 -9.11 -6.22
N ASN A 334 -7.01 -9.10 -4.88
CA ASN A 334 -5.86 -9.36 -4.04
C ASN A 334 -6.26 -10.40 -2.98
N PRO A 335 -5.94 -11.68 -3.19
CA PRO A 335 -6.40 -12.76 -2.31
C PRO A 335 -5.87 -12.60 -0.89
N ASP A 336 -4.61 -12.20 -0.72
CA ASP A 336 -4.00 -12.04 0.61
C ASP A 336 -4.60 -10.88 1.41
N LEU A 337 -4.94 -9.76 0.74
CA LEU A 337 -5.69 -8.69 1.39
C LEU A 337 -7.09 -9.19 1.75
N LEU A 338 -7.75 -9.91 0.84
CA LEU A 338 -9.05 -10.51 1.06
C LEU A 338 -9.04 -11.47 2.25
N TYR A 339 -7.98 -12.26 2.46
CA TYR A 339 -7.84 -13.18 3.60
C TYR A 339 -7.67 -12.49 4.95
N SER A 340 -7.33 -11.19 4.95
CA SER A 340 -7.20 -10.40 6.16
C SER A 340 -8.46 -9.61 6.51
N ASN A 341 -9.22 -9.22 5.49
CA ASN A 341 -10.43 -8.42 5.62
C ASN A 341 -11.20 -8.47 4.30
N ASN A 342 -12.53 -8.61 4.37
CA ASN A 342 -13.37 -8.40 3.20
C ASN A 342 -13.25 -6.94 2.78
N TYR A 343 -12.40 -6.64 1.78
CA TYR A 343 -12.24 -5.28 1.25
C TYR A 343 -13.08 -5.07 -0.02
N VAL A 344 -13.67 -6.14 -0.57
CA VAL A 344 -14.54 -6.07 -1.75
C VAL A 344 -15.91 -5.52 -1.35
N ILE A 345 -16.50 -6.10 -0.29
CA ILE A 345 -17.77 -5.72 0.35
C ILE A 345 -18.88 -5.31 -0.62
N HIS A 346 -19.49 -4.16 -0.40
CA HIS A 346 -20.74 -3.74 -1.01
C HIS A 346 -20.60 -3.49 -2.51
N TRP A 347 -21.75 -3.56 -3.19
CA TRP A 347 -21.84 -3.51 -4.65
C TRP A 347 -21.08 -4.61 -5.38
N LEU A 348 -20.80 -5.73 -4.71
CA LEU A 348 -20.34 -6.96 -5.34
C LEU A 348 -21.30 -7.35 -6.47
N THR A 349 -20.74 -7.62 -7.65
CA THR A 349 -21.49 -8.14 -8.78
C THR A 349 -20.86 -9.44 -9.25
N VAL A 350 -21.66 -10.48 -9.42
CA VAL A 350 -21.20 -11.80 -9.89
C VAL A 350 -22.02 -12.26 -11.08
N SER A 351 -21.38 -12.97 -12.00
CA SER A 351 -22.07 -13.55 -13.16
C SER A 351 -22.91 -14.76 -12.75
N ARG A 352 -23.93 -15.08 -13.56
CA ARG A 352 -24.70 -16.31 -13.42
C ARG A 352 -23.80 -17.55 -13.48
N PHE A 353 -22.73 -17.50 -14.28
CA PHE A 353 -21.73 -18.58 -14.38
C PHE A 353 -21.13 -18.94 -13.01
N VAL A 354 -20.77 -17.94 -12.19
CA VAL A 354 -20.25 -18.14 -10.83
C VAL A 354 -21.35 -18.66 -9.91
N LEU A 355 -22.54 -18.07 -9.96
CA LEU A 355 -23.66 -18.45 -9.11
C LEU A 355 -24.14 -19.89 -9.34
N ASP A 356 -24.00 -20.42 -10.55
CA ASP A 356 -24.39 -21.79 -10.89
C ASP A 356 -23.34 -22.83 -10.47
N ARG A 357 -22.12 -22.38 -10.14
CA ARG A 357 -20.98 -23.23 -9.77
C ARG A 357 -20.62 -23.16 -8.30
N THR A 358 -21.25 -22.27 -7.56
CA THR A 358 -21.01 -22.08 -6.13
C THR A 358 -22.28 -22.40 -5.35
N THR A 359 -22.11 -23.01 -4.18
CA THR A 359 -23.20 -23.16 -3.22
C THR A 359 -23.57 -21.80 -2.65
N ARG A 360 -24.87 -21.54 -2.53
CA ARG A 360 -25.42 -20.36 -1.85
C ARG A 360 -24.90 -20.22 -0.41
N SER A 361 -24.82 -18.99 0.09
CA SER A 361 -24.36 -18.71 1.45
C SER A 361 -25.36 -19.30 2.45
N SER A 362 -24.87 -20.09 3.41
CA SER A 362 -25.69 -20.70 4.46
C SER A 362 -25.95 -19.73 5.60
N LYS A 363 -26.89 -20.08 6.49
CA LYS A 363 -27.17 -19.30 7.71
C LYS A 363 -25.96 -19.15 8.64
N ASP A 364 -25.03 -20.11 8.62
CA ASP A 364 -23.83 -20.09 9.47
C ASP A 364 -22.86 -18.94 9.17
N VAL A 365 -23.02 -18.29 8.02
CA VAL A 365 -22.25 -17.09 7.59
C VAL A 365 -23.14 -15.83 7.52
N ASP A 366 -24.30 -15.81 8.19
CA ASP A 366 -25.09 -14.58 8.35
C ASP A 366 -24.21 -13.46 8.91
N GLY A 367 -24.23 -12.29 8.25
CA GLY A 367 -23.38 -11.14 8.58
C GLY A 367 -22.02 -11.12 7.87
N ALA A 368 -21.67 -12.18 7.16
CA ALA A 368 -20.48 -12.28 6.29
C ALA A 368 -20.79 -13.05 4.98
N GLN A 369 -22.04 -13.05 4.56
CA GLN A 369 -22.53 -13.75 3.37
C GLN A 369 -21.91 -13.21 2.08
N ASP A 370 -21.61 -11.91 2.06
CA ASP A 370 -20.89 -11.20 1.01
C ASP A 370 -19.43 -11.65 0.95
N TYR A 371 -18.80 -11.86 2.10
CA TYR A 371 -17.43 -12.35 2.19
C TYR A 371 -17.32 -13.80 1.72
N ASP A 372 -18.23 -14.67 2.17
CA ASP A 372 -18.34 -16.05 1.72
C ASP A 372 -18.55 -16.13 0.19
N LEU A 373 -19.47 -15.32 -0.35
CA LEU A 373 -19.70 -15.26 -1.79
C LEU A 373 -18.49 -14.71 -2.55
N THR A 374 -17.81 -13.69 -2.03
CA THR A 374 -16.59 -13.13 -2.63
C THR A 374 -15.48 -14.18 -2.72
N LEU A 375 -15.26 -14.94 -1.64
CA LEU A 375 -14.27 -16.02 -1.60
C LEU A 375 -14.63 -17.12 -2.61
N LYS A 376 -15.89 -17.58 -2.63
CA LYS A 376 -16.37 -18.58 -3.60
C LYS A 376 -16.30 -18.11 -5.04
N ALA A 377 -16.61 -16.83 -5.29
CA ALA A 377 -16.47 -16.24 -6.62
C ALA A 377 -15.00 -16.23 -7.06
N GLY A 378 -14.08 -15.84 -6.16
CA GLY A 378 -12.64 -15.89 -6.39
C GLY A 378 -12.10 -17.28 -6.71
N GLU A 379 -12.75 -18.35 -6.24
CA GLU A 379 -12.37 -19.74 -6.52
C GLU A 379 -12.68 -20.20 -7.95
N VAL A 380 -13.71 -19.63 -8.60
CA VAL A 380 -14.24 -20.14 -9.89
C VAL A 380 -14.34 -19.11 -11.01
N ALA A 381 -14.21 -17.82 -10.71
CA ALA A 381 -14.28 -16.75 -11.70
C ALA A 381 -13.16 -16.90 -12.73
N ARG A 382 -13.49 -16.75 -14.02
CA ARG A 382 -12.50 -16.70 -15.11
C ARG A 382 -11.77 -15.38 -15.10
N LYS A 383 -12.48 -14.29 -14.80
CA LYS A 383 -11.93 -12.94 -14.70
C LYS A 383 -12.66 -12.12 -13.68
N ILE A 384 -11.88 -11.43 -12.85
CA ILE A 384 -12.36 -10.50 -11.83
C ILE A 384 -11.90 -9.10 -12.24
N VAL A 385 -12.84 -8.16 -12.29
CA VAL A 385 -12.57 -6.79 -12.73
C VAL A 385 -12.92 -5.81 -11.62
N ARG A 386 -11.95 -4.99 -11.24
CA ARG A 386 -12.22 -3.79 -10.45
C ARG A 386 -12.49 -2.62 -11.39
N VAL A 387 -13.55 -1.87 -11.11
CA VAL A 387 -13.74 -0.51 -11.65
C VAL A 387 -13.21 0.52 -10.65
N PRO A 388 -12.12 1.27 -10.95
CA PRO A 388 -11.48 2.21 -10.03
C PRO A 388 -12.24 3.55 -9.93
N ARG A 389 -13.54 3.48 -9.65
CA ARG A 389 -14.42 4.61 -9.42
C ARG A 389 -15.19 4.37 -8.14
N VAL A 390 -15.44 5.44 -7.39
CA VAL A 390 -16.38 5.42 -6.26
C VAL A 390 -17.77 5.33 -6.88
N LEU A 391 -18.43 4.16 -6.79
CA LEU A 391 -19.76 3.94 -7.39
C LEU A 391 -20.83 3.57 -6.35
N TYR A 392 -20.40 3.37 -5.11
CA TYR A 392 -21.23 2.96 -3.98
C TYR A 392 -20.97 3.88 -2.78
N HIS A 393 -22.04 4.29 -2.11
CA HIS A 393 -21.98 5.12 -0.92
C HIS A 393 -22.70 4.42 0.22
N TRP A 394 -21.94 3.94 1.20
CA TRP A 394 -22.51 3.33 2.39
C TRP A 394 -23.02 4.42 3.34
N ARG A 395 -24.23 4.26 3.88
CA ARG A 395 -24.84 5.26 4.75
C ARG A 395 -24.46 5.04 6.21
N ILE A 396 -24.01 6.10 6.87
CA ILE A 396 -23.73 6.12 8.31
C ILE A 396 -24.91 6.79 9.02
N HIS A 397 -25.71 6.00 9.75
CA HIS A 397 -26.84 6.46 10.58
C HIS A 397 -26.96 5.63 11.88
N GLN A 398 -27.72 6.11 12.86
CA GLN A 398 -27.83 5.46 14.20
C GLN A 398 -28.37 4.01 14.18
N GLY A 399 -29.09 3.64 13.12
CA GLY A 399 -29.64 2.29 12.92
C GLY A 399 -28.78 1.37 12.04
N SER A 400 -27.66 1.85 11.49
CA SER A 400 -26.79 1.05 10.63
C SER A 400 -26.21 -0.11 11.43
N ILE A 401 -26.20 -1.30 10.83
CA ILE A 401 -25.67 -2.53 11.47
C ILE A 401 -24.20 -2.31 11.89
N ASN A 402 -23.39 -1.61 11.08
CA ASN A 402 -22.00 -1.27 11.39
C ASN A 402 -21.85 -0.35 12.62
N ALA A 403 -22.87 0.45 12.93
CA ALA A 403 -22.93 1.28 14.14
C ALA A 403 -23.38 0.50 15.38
N ASN A 404 -24.05 -0.65 15.20
CA ASN A 404 -24.57 -1.47 16.30
C ASN A 404 -23.47 -2.39 16.90
N PRO A 405 -23.04 -2.17 18.16
CA PRO A 405 -22.03 -2.98 18.82
C PRO A 405 -22.40 -4.46 18.95
N ASP A 406 -23.69 -4.78 19.04
CA ASP A 406 -24.18 -6.16 19.26
C ASP A 406 -24.09 -7.03 18.02
N SER A 407 -23.96 -6.42 16.84
CA SER A 407 -23.84 -7.14 15.57
C SER A 407 -22.41 -7.57 15.23
N LYS A 408 -21.43 -6.95 15.89
CA LYS A 408 -19.99 -7.10 15.60
C LYS A 408 -19.44 -8.50 15.93
N PRO A 409 -19.79 -9.12 17.08
CA PRO A 409 -19.22 -10.42 17.44
C PRO A 409 -19.67 -11.57 16.52
N TYR A 410 -20.95 -11.59 16.11
CA TYR A 410 -21.46 -12.68 15.27
C TYR A 410 -20.95 -12.57 13.83
N ALA A 411 -20.91 -11.35 13.26
CA ALA A 411 -20.39 -11.11 11.92
C ALA A 411 -18.88 -11.45 11.82
N GLN A 412 -18.11 -11.16 12.87
CA GLN A 412 -16.70 -11.54 12.93
C GLN A 412 -16.51 -13.08 12.99
N LEU A 413 -17.35 -13.79 13.74
CA LEU A 413 -17.32 -15.27 13.73
C LEU A 413 -17.77 -15.84 12.38
N ALA A 414 -18.79 -15.25 11.76
CA ALA A 414 -19.27 -15.64 10.44
C ALA A 414 -18.18 -15.48 9.36
N GLY A 415 -17.44 -14.38 9.38
CA GLY A 415 -16.34 -14.18 8.43
C GLY A 415 -15.14 -15.10 8.67
N GLN A 416 -14.85 -15.46 9.93
CA GLN A 416 -13.88 -16.52 10.23
C GLN A 416 -14.32 -17.85 9.60
N ARG A 417 -15.58 -18.24 9.76
CA ARG A 417 -16.13 -19.48 9.15
C ARG A 417 -16.09 -19.45 7.63
N ALA A 418 -16.36 -18.30 7.02
CA ALA A 418 -16.26 -18.13 5.57
C ALA A 418 -14.83 -18.40 5.07
N LEU A 419 -13.82 -17.86 5.76
CA LEU A 419 -12.41 -18.12 5.45
C LEU A 419 -11.99 -19.58 5.68
N GLU A 420 -12.38 -20.17 6.80
CA GLU A 420 -12.10 -21.58 7.10
C GLU A 420 -12.70 -22.48 6.02
N GLY A 421 -13.96 -22.24 5.64
CA GLY A 421 -14.60 -22.97 4.54
C GLY A 421 -13.94 -22.73 3.18
N HIS A 422 -13.39 -21.54 2.92
CA HIS A 422 -12.59 -21.26 1.72
C HIS A 422 -11.31 -22.10 1.68
N PHE A 423 -10.52 -22.09 2.77
CA PHE A 423 -9.29 -22.86 2.83
C PHE A 423 -9.54 -24.36 2.74
N GLU A 424 -10.61 -24.86 3.35
CA GLU A 424 -11.04 -26.26 3.21
C GLU A 424 -11.35 -26.62 1.74
N ARG A 425 -12.15 -25.81 1.03
CA ARG A 425 -12.45 -26.02 -0.40
C ARG A 425 -11.21 -25.98 -1.29
N ARG A 426 -10.24 -25.13 -0.93
CA ARG A 426 -8.95 -25.00 -1.63
C ARG A 426 -7.94 -26.10 -1.28
N GLY A 427 -8.22 -26.91 -0.24
CA GLY A 427 -7.26 -27.89 0.27
C GLY A 427 -6.02 -27.27 0.91
N VAL A 428 -6.14 -26.05 1.43
CA VAL A 428 -5.05 -25.31 2.08
C VAL A 428 -5.17 -25.48 3.59
N SER A 429 -4.14 -25.99 4.25
CA SER A 429 -4.10 -26.09 5.71
C SER A 429 -3.79 -24.72 6.31
N ALA A 430 -4.78 -24.08 6.93
CA ALA A 430 -4.62 -22.78 7.55
C ALA A 430 -5.41 -22.67 8.86
N ARG A 431 -4.87 -21.89 9.80
CA ARG A 431 -5.58 -21.46 11.01
C ARG A 431 -5.97 -20.01 10.87
N VAL A 432 -7.27 -19.72 10.99
CA VAL A 432 -7.81 -18.36 10.95
C VAL A 432 -8.03 -17.88 12.38
N ASN A 433 -7.43 -16.73 12.72
CA ASN A 433 -7.61 -16.10 14.02
C ASN A 433 -8.28 -14.73 13.84
N GLN A 434 -9.16 -14.38 14.77
CA GLN A 434 -9.76 -13.05 14.84
C GLN A 434 -8.76 -12.04 15.42
N GLU A 435 -8.71 -10.85 14.83
CA GLU A 435 -7.90 -9.73 15.34
C GLU A 435 -8.74 -8.77 16.19
N SER A 436 -8.07 -7.84 16.88
CA SER A 436 -8.72 -6.85 17.75
C SER A 436 -9.60 -5.85 17.00
N VAL A 437 -9.30 -5.61 15.73
CA VAL A 437 -10.16 -4.84 14.82
C VAL A 437 -11.24 -5.77 14.29
N VAL A 438 -12.50 -5.39 14.51
CA VAL A 438 -13.68 -6.18 14.09
C VAL A 438 -13.61 -6.48 12.58
N CYS A 439 -14.04 -7.68 12.21
CA CYS A 439 -14.03 -8.19 10.83
C CYS A 439 -12.65 -8.18 10.15
N THR A 440 -11.59 -8.31 10.95
CA THR A 440 -10.24 -8.56 10.46
C THR A 440 -9.69 -9.85 11.02
N TYR A 441 -8.85 -10.52 10.23
CA TYR A 441 -8.40 -11.88 10.45
C TYR A 441 -6.90 -12.03 10.18
N ARG A 442 -6.30 -13.00 10.85
CA ARG A 442 -4.96 -13.49 10.57
C ARG A 442 -5.02 -14.95 10.17
N SER A 443 -4.66 -15.21 8.92
CA SER A 443 -4.54 -16.56 8.37
C SER A 443 -3.09 -17.03 8.50
N ASN A 444 -2.87 -18.05 9.31
CA ASN A 444 -1.57 -18.71 9.47
C ASN A 444 -1.60 -20.02 8.67
N PHE A 445 -0.87 -20.07 7.57
CA PHE A 445 -0.73 -21.27 6.75
C PHE A 445 0.17 -22.27 7.48
N LEU A 446 -0.33 -23.49 7.68
CA LEU A 446 0.29 -24.49 8.53
C LEU A 446 1.22 -25.39 7.71
N LEU A 447 2.41 -25.64 8.26
CA LEU A 447 3.35 -26.60 7.70
C LEU A 447 2.89 -28.03 8.00
N PRO A 448 3.00 -28.98 7.06
CA PRO A 448 2.81 -30.39 7.38
C PRO A 448 4.04 -30.90 8.15
N ASP A 449 3.85 -31.38 9.39
CA ASP A 449 4.96 -31.82 10.26
C ASP A 449 5.91 -32.83 9.58
N ALA A 450 5.33 -33.80 8.86
CA ALA A 450 6.04 -34.87 8.17
C ALA A 450 6.64 -34.48 6.81
N SER A 451 6.44 -33.25 6.34
CA SER A 451 6.99 -32.78 5.07
C SER A 451 7.30 -31.28 5.05
N ALA A 452 7.67 -30.71 6.19
CA ALA A 452 8.08 -29.31 6.29
C ALA A 452 9.30 -29.05 5.39
N PRO A 453 9.35 -27.94 4.64
CA PRO A 453 10.39 -27.71 3.66
C PRO A 453 11.75 -27.49 4.34
N ARG A 454 12.81 -27.94 3.71
CA ARG A 454 14.16 -27.53 4.08
C ARG A 454 14.38 -26.09 3.61
N VAL A 455 14.93 -25.26 4.50
CA VAL A 455 15.21 -23.84 4.24
C VAL A 455 16.70 -23.63 3.98
N THR A 456 17.07 -23.16 2.79
CA THR A 456 18.42 -22.64 2.53
C THR A 456 18.46 -21.17 2.94
N CYS A 457 19.28 -20.79 3.93
CA CYS A 457 19.46 -19.40 4.31
C CYS A 457 20.73 -18.83 3.66
N ALA A 458 20.58 -17.89 2.73
CA ALA A 458 21.68 -17.22 2.05
C ALA A 458 22.00 -15.88 2.71
N LEU A 459 23.16 -15.80 3.36
CA LEU A 459 23.67 -14.58 4.00
C LEU A 459 24.49 -13.79 2.98
N MET A 460 23.97 -12.62 2.58
CA MET A 460 24.61 -11.73 1.62
C MET A 460 25.41 -10.66 2.35
N GLY A 461 26.73 -10.85 2.44
CA GLY A 461 27.63 -10.01 3.24
C GLY A 461 27.71 -10.42 4.72
N ASP A 462 28.24 -9.51 5.56
CA ASP A 462 28.40 -9.76 7.00
C ASP A 462 27.13 -9.41 7.78
N VAL A 463 26.13 -10.28 7.67
CA VAL A 463 24.76 -10.06 8.19
C VAL A 463 24.34 -11.12 9.21
N ALA A 464 25.25 -12.01 9.59
CA ALA A 464 25.02 -13.08 10.54
C ALA A 464 24.79 -12.53 11.95
N THR A 465 23.65 -12.85 12.57
CA THR A 465 23.33 -12.44 13.94
C THR A 465 22.76 -13.58 14.77
N PRO A 466 22.93 -13.58 16.11
CA PRO A 466 22.33 -14.59 16.98
C PRO A 466 20.82 -14.72 16.79
N ALA A 467 20.11 -13.60 16.68
CA ALA A 467 18.65 -13.57 16.48
C ALA A 467 18.19 -14.36 15.25
N LEU A 468 18.94 -14.31 14.13
CA LEU A 468 18.63 -15.10 12.95
C LEU A 468 18.84 -16.60 13.18
N PHE A 469 19.96 -16.98 13.80
CA PHE A 469 20.23 -18.39 14.08
C PHE A 469 19.25 -18.99 15.09
N ASP A 470 18.83 -18.22 16.09
CA ASP A 470 17.80 -18.63 17.05
C ASP A 470 16.47 -18.89 16.32
N ALA A 471 16.11 -18.06 15.34
CA ALA A 471 14.92 -18.24 14.52
C ALA A 471 14.98 -19.51 13.64
N LEU A 472 16.14 -19.77 13.01
CA LEU A 472 16.37 -20.97 12.19
C LEU A 472 16.35 -22.25 13.04
N ASN A 473 16.94 -22.19 14.25
CA ASN A 473 16.92 -23.30 15.21
C ASN A 473 15.51 -23.58 15.73
N ALA A 474 14.72 -22.53 16.02
CA ALA A 474 13.33 -22.67 16.42
C ALA A 474 12.51 -23.37 15.33
N TYR A 475 12.70 -22.99 14.07
CA TYR A 475 12.06 -23.65 12.92
C TYR A 475 12.39 -25.14 12.78
N ALA A 476 13.69 -25.49 12.85
CA ALA A 476 14.10 -26.88 12.76
C ALA A 476 13.66 -27.73 13.97
N SER A 477 13.35 -27.09 15.11
CA SER A 477 12.89 -27.77 16.32
C SER A 477 11.36 -27.85 16.43
N SER A 478 10.63 -27.02 15.70
CA SER A 478 9.16 -26.95 15.74
C SER A 478 8.47 -27.92 14.78
N THR A 479 9.23 -28.63 13.94
CA THR A 479 8.72 -29.55 12.92
C THR A 479 9.50 -30.87 12.96
N GLU A 480 8.90 -31.99 12.52
CA GLU A 480 9.61 -33.29 12.54
C GLU A 480 10.69 -33.39 11.45
N THR A 481 10.47 -32.73 10.33
CA THR A 481 11.30 -32.84 9.11
C THR A 481 11.95 -31.54 8.68
N GLY A 482 11.50 -30.40 9.23
CA GLY A 482 12.05 -29.10 8.88
C GLY A 482 13.50 -29.02 9.31
N SER A 483 14.32 -28.51 8.40
CA SER A 483 15.75 -28.35 8.59
C SER A 483 16.22 -27.11 7.84
N TYR A 484 17.42 -26.66 8.14
CA TYR A 484 18.01 -25.54 7.43
C TYR A 484 19.47 -25.79 7.08
N GLU A 485 19.95 -25.03 6.12
CA GLU A 485 21.38 -24.85 5.86
C GLU A 485 21.69 -23.37 5.70
N VAL A 486 22.98 -23.01 5.80
CA VAL A 486 23.42 -21.63 5.69
C VAL A 486 24.53 -21.52 4.66
N LEU A 487 24.29 -20.70 3.63
CA LEU A 487 25.26 -20.31 2.62
C LEU A 487 25.71 -18.88 2.88
N ARG A 488 26.97 -18.56 2.61
CA ARG A 488 27.58 -17.25 2.91
C ARG A 488 28.25 -16.68 1.68
N TYR A 489 27.94 -15.43 1.38
CA TYR A 489 28.48 -14.69 0.23
C TYR A 489 29.11 -13.38 0.68
N ALA A 490 30.09 -12.89 -0.08
CA ALA A 490 30.90 -11.74 0.33
C ALA A 490 30.15 -10.41 0.14
N SER A 491 29.23 -10.35 -0.82
CA SER A 491 28.44 -9.17 -1.14
C SER A 491 26.99 -9.53 -1.44
N ASP A 492 26.18 -8.51 -1.71
CA ASP A 492 24.81 -8.67 -2.20
C ASP A 492 24.74 -8.24 -3.67
N THR A 493 25.11 -9.14 -4.57
CA THR A 493 25.02 -8.92 -6.02
C THR A 493 24.08 -9.94 -6.67
N PRO A 494 23.44 -9.61 -7.81
CA PRO A 494 22.61 -10.57 -8.53
C PRO A 494 23.34 -11.87 -8.89
N VAL A 495 24.64 -11.78 -9.21
CA VAL A 495 25.48 -12.95 -9.52
C VAL A 495 25.65 -13.86 -8.30
N GLU A 496 25.99 -13.31 -7.13
CA GLU A 496 26.09 -14.12 -5.92
C GLU A 496 24.74 -14.66 -5.45
N ARG A 497 23.64 -13.92 -5.68
CA ARG A 497 22.30 -14.43 -5.40
C ARG A 497 21.94 -15.63 -6.27
N ASN A 498 22.27 -15.60 -7.57
CA ASN A 498 22.09 -16.76 -8.45
C ASN A 498 22.93 -17.94 -8.03
N LYS A 499 24.19 -17.71 -7.64
CA LYS A 499 25.03 -18.77 -7.09
C LYS A 499 24.39 -19.42 -5.86
N ALA A 500 23.81 -18.62 -4.97
CA ALA A 500 23.05 -19.14 -3.83
C ALA A 500 21.83 -19.95 -4.24
N LEU A 501 21.12 -19.53 -5.28
CA LEU A 501 19.97 -20.24 -5.83
C LEU A 501 20.38 -21.59 -6.44
N GLU A 502 21.50 -21.64 -7.15
CA GLU A 502 22.06 -22.85 -7.78
C GLU A 502 22.60 -23.85 -6.74
N GLU A 503 23.18 -23.36 -5.65
CA GLU A 503 23.74 -24.17 -4.56
C GLU A 503 22.69 -24.60 -3.53
N ALA A 504 21.47 -24.03 -3.59
CA ALA A 504 20.41 -24.32 -2.64
C ALA A 504 19.97 -25.79 -2.70
N SER A 505 19.96 -26.46 -1.55
CA SER A 505 19.44 -27.82 -1.41
C SER A 505 18.08 -27.89 -0.70
N GLY A 506 17.56 -26.75 -0.24
CA GLY A 506 16.20 -26.62 0.29
C GLY A 506 15.15 -26.36 -0.79
N GLN A 507 13.89 -26.70 -0.50
CA GLN A 507 12.76 -26.37 -1.37
C GLN A 507 12.51 -24.85 -1.44
N VAL A 508 12.87 -24.14 -0.37
CA VAL A 508 12.81 -22.68 -0.28
C VAL A 508 14.16 -22.10 0.11
N ILE A 509 14.45 -20.89 -0.38
CA ILE A 509 15.65 -20.13 -0.06
C ILE A 509 15.27 -18.78 0.55
N LEU A 510 15.84 -18.45 1.71
CA LEU A 510 15.71 -17.15 2.39
C LEU A 510 16.99 -16.33 2.20
N TYR A 511 16.89 -15.23 1.46
CA TYR A 511 17.95 -14.23 1.35
C TYR A 511 17.89 -13.25 2.51
N VAL A 512 19.03 -13.05 3.16
CA VAL A 512 19.23 -12.05 4.21
C VAL A 512 20.37 -11.13 3.79
N SER A 513 20.09 -9.83 3.68
CA SER A 513 21.07 -8.82 3.22
C SER A 513 21.24 -7.66 4.19
N SER A 514 20.60 -7.73 5.35
CA SER A 514 20.75 -6.77 6.44
C SER A 514 20.85 -7.51 7.78
N PRO A 515 21.71 -7.07 8.71
CA PRO A 515 21.79 -7.68 10.04
C PRO A 515 20.46 -7.54 10.79
N ILE A 516 20.00 -8.65 11.38
CA ILE A 516 18.73 -8.74 12.12
C ILE A 516 18.99 -8.62 13.62
N GLY A 517 18.38 -7.65 14.28
CA GLY A 517 18.43 -7.47 15.73
C GLY A 517 17.42 -8.33 16.49
N SER A 518 16.21 -8.51 15.94
CA SER A 518 15.19 -9.40 16.51
C SER A 518 14.19 -9.87 15.45
N VAL A 519 13.50 -10.98 15.74
CA VAL A 519 12.44 -11.54 14.90
C VAL A 519 11.20 -11.84 15.74
N SER A 520 10.02 -11.85 15.12
CA SER A 520 8.82 -12.39 15.75
C SER A 520 8.91 -13.90 15.97
N GLU A 521 8.13 -14.41 16.91
CA GLU A 521 8.03 -15.86 17.16
C GLU A 521 7.60 -16.61 15.89
N ASP A 522 8.17 -17.79 15.68
CA ASP A 522 7.92 -18.68 14.53
C ASP A 522 8.04 -18.01 13.15
N ALA A 523 8.84 -16.94 13.03
CA ALA A 523 8.94 -16.14 11.80
C ALA A 523 9.27 -16.97 10.56
N ILE A 524 10.24 -17.89 10.67
CA ILE A 524 10.67 -18.74 9.54
C ILE A 524 9.57 -19.76 9.20
N GLY A 525 8.91 -20.35 10.20
CA GLY A 525 7.80 -21.28 10.00
C GLY A 525 6.61 -20.63 9.33
N MET A 526 6.25 -19.40 9.72
CA MET A 526 5.17 -18.63 9.10
C MET A 526 5.48 -18.23 7.64
N LEU A 527 6.73 -17.85 7.34
CA LEU A 527 7.16 -17.58 5.97
C LEU A 527 7.10 -18.87 5.12
N ALA A 528 7.66 -19.97 5.61
CA ALA A 528 7.63 -21.26 4.93
C ALA A 528 6.19 -21.80 4.75
N GLY A 529 5.33 -21.62 5.75
CA GLY A 529 3.91 -21.99 5.66
C GLY A 529 3.18 -21.22 4.57
N CYS A 530 3.48 -19.93 4.39
CA CYS A 530 2.94 -19.14 3.27
C CYS A 530 3.35 -19.73 1.91
N MET A 531 4.56 -20.29 1.83
CA MET A 531 5.11 -20.94 0.63
C MET A 531 4.50 -22.31 0.33
N GLU A 532 3.67 -22.88 1.21
CA GLU A 532 2.92 -24.12 0.91
C GLU A 532 1.77 -23.88 -0.08
N ARG A 533 1.37 -22.62 -0.26
CA ARG A 533 0.41 -22.24 -1.31
C ARG A 533 1.08 -22.32 -2.67
N ALA A 534 0.61 -23.22 -3.52
CA ALA A 534 1.20 -23.47 -4.84
C ALA A 534 1.35 -22.20 -5.69
N GLU A 535 0.44 -21.24 -5.57
CA GLU A 535 0.48 -19.96 -6.28
C GLU A 535 1.51 -18.94 -5.75
N VAL A 536 2.06 -19.10 -4.54
CA VAL A 536 3.02 -18.14 -3.95
C VAL A 536 4.45 -18.54 -4.30
N ALA A 537 5.18 -17.67 -5.02
CA ALA A 537 6.58 -17.89 -5.40
C ALA A 537 7.58 -17.09 -4.55
N ALA A 538 7.13 -16.01 -3.92
CA ALA A 538 7.95 -15.12 -3.12
C ALA A 538 7.20 -14.60 -1.90
N VAL A 539 7.88 -14.46 -0.76
CA VAL A 539 7.32 -13.83 0.44
C VAL A 539 8.37 -12.98 1.16
N SER A 540 7.95 -11.82 1.65
CA SER A 540 8.76 -10.96 2.52
C SER A 540 7.98 -10.54 3.76
N PRO A 541 8.62 -10.52 4.94
CA PRO A 541 8.01 -10.06 6.18
C PRO A 541 7.98 -8.53 6.26
N GLN A 542 7.28 -7.98 7.25
CA GLN A 542 7.47 -6.59 7.67
C GLN A 542 8.88 -6.39 8.22
N VAL A 543 9.54 -5.32 7.79
CA VAL A 543 10.86 -4.94 8.30
C VAL A 543 10.78 -3.63 9.07
N LEU A 544 11.24 -3.68 10.30
CA LEU A 544 11.35 -2.56 11.21
C LEU A 544 12.81 -2.12 11.32
N ARG A 545 13.00 -0.84 11.50
CA ARG A 545 14.27 -0.23 11.87
C ARG A 545 14.53 -0.48 13.36
N ALA A 546 15.79 -0.36 13.78
CA ALA A 546 16.14 -0.51 15.19
C ALA A 546 15.48 0.55 16.13
N ASP A 547 14.95 1.64 15.57
CA ASP A 547 14.20 2.70 16.29
C ASP A 547 12.69 2.42 16.39
N GLY A 548 12.21 1.27 15.87
CA GLY A 548 10.80 0.87 15.90
C GLY A 548 9.93 1.49 14.80
N LEU A 549 10.52 2.27 13.89
CA LEU A 549 9.84 2.77 12.70
C LEU A 549 9.85 1.71 11.59
N ILE A 550 8.84 1.75 10.72
CA ILE A 550 8.74 0.85 9.57
C ILE A 550 9.86 1.18 8.56
N ASP A 551 10.63 0.16 8.14
CA ASP A 551 11.51 0.25 6.97
C ASP A 551 10.79 -0.25 5.71
N TYR A 552 10.04 -1.34 5.85
CA TYR A 552 9.27 -1.98 4.78
C TYR A 552 7.95 -2.52 5.33
N ALA A 553 6.85 -2.02 4.79
CA ALA A 553 5.50 -2.56 4.95
C ALA A 553 4.80 -2.57 3.58
N GLY A 554 5.46 -3.19 2.61
CA GLY A 554 5.05 -3.18 1.21
C GLY A 554 5.99 -2.40 0.29
N LEU A 555 6.01 -2.79 -0.99
CA LEU A 555 6.71 -2.12 -2.06
C LEU A 555 5.71 -1.83 -3.18
N CYS A 556 5.91 -0.70 -3.87
CA CYS A 556 5.19 -0.32 -5.07
C CYS A 556 6.20 0.13 -6.11
N ILE A 557 5.84 0.00 -7.39
CA ILE A 557 6.62 0.56 -8.48
C ILE A 557 6.00 1.84 -9.04
N GLN A 558 6.79 2.90 -9.08
CA GLN A 558 6.35 4.16 -9.67
C GLN A 558 6.27 4.07 -11.21
N PRO A 559 5.47 4.92 -11.88
CA PRO A 559 5.50 5.09 -13.33
C PRO A 559 6.90 5.42 -13.87
N SER A 560 7.74 6.07 -13.05
CA SER A 560 9.14 6.37 -13.38
C SER A 560 10.05 5.14 -13.38
N GLY A 561 9.59 3.97 -12.93
CA GLY A 561 10.38 2.76 -12.70
C GLY A 561 10.94 2.64 -11.29
N LYS A 562 10.92 3.72 -10.49
CA LYS A 562 11.55 3.74 -9.16
C LYS A 562 10.76 2.87 -8.18
N LEU A 563 11.51 2.12 -7.37
CA LEU A 563 10.97 1.31 -6.27
C LEU A 563 10.61 2.20 -5.08
N MET A 564 9.37 2.10 -4.60
CA MET A 564 8.84 2.88 -3.49
C MET A 564 8.47 1.98 -2.31
N TYR A 565 9.08 2.26 -1.15
CA TYR A 565 8.80 1.57 0.10
C TYR A 565 7.58 2.20 0.78
N MET A 566 6.49 1.45 0.83
CA MET A 566 5.21 1.93 1.34
C MET A 566 5.23 2.05 2.86
N SER A 567 4.59 3.10 3.38
CA SER A 567 4.43 3.35 4.82
C SER A 567 5.76 3.47 5.60
N ARG A 568 6.88 3.66 4.89
CA ARG A 568 8.20 3.81 5.49
C ARG A 568 8.22 5.00 6.46
N TYR A 569 8.90 4.85 7.58
CA TYR A 569 9.00 5.84 8.66
C TYR A 569 7.70 6.14 9.42
N LEU A 570 6.63 5.39 9.18
CA LEU A 570 5.52 5.37 10.12
C LEU A 570 5.88 4.52 11.35
N PRO A 571 5.36 4.86 12.54
CA PRO A 571 5.40 3.98 13.70
C PRO A 571 4.76 2.62 13.40
N THR A 572 5.27 1.54 14.02
CA THR A 572 4.73 0.17 13.78
C THR A 572 3.25 0.03 14.13
N ASN A 573 2.74 0.81 15.10
CA ASN A 573 1.33 0.83 15.50
C ASN A 573 0.44 1.72 14.61
N ASP A 574 1.03 2.41 13.63
CA ASP A 574 0.30 3.17 12.64
C ASP A 574 -0.26 2.23 11.57
N TYR A 575 -1.57 2.26 11.40
CA TYR A 575 -2.29 1.41 10.45
C TYR A 575 -2.14 1.90 9.00
N ALA A 576 -1.55 3.08 8.79
CA ALA A 576 -1.52 3.77 7.51
C ALA A 576 -2.93 3.90 6.90
N TYR A 577 -3.02 4.02 5.58
CA TYR A 577 -4.32 4.00 4.89
C TYR A 577 -4.99 2.64 5.11
N VAL A 578 -6.18 2.63 5.73
CA VAL A 578 -7.07 1.45 5.90
C VAL A 578 -6.39 0.16 6.40
N GLY A 579 -5.36 0.26 7.23
CA GLY A 579 -4.66 -0.91 7.78
C GLY A 579 -3.58 -1.51 6.87
N ARG A 580 -3.24 -0.87 5.74
CA ARG A 580 -2.32 -1.42 4.73
C ARG A 580 -0.93 -1.76 5.25
N SER A 581 -0.44 -1.09 6.30
CA SER A 581 0.86 -1.43 6.90
C SER A 581 0.83 -2.74 7.69
N GLN A 582 -0.35 -3.20 8.15
CA GLN A 582 -0.51 -4.33 9.06
C GLN A 582 -1.29 -5.51 8.46
N ARG A 583 -1.68 -5.40 7.19
CA ARG A 583 -2.41 -6.46 6.48
C ARG A 583 -1.54 -7.11 5.43
N PRO A 584 -1.51 -8.46 5.34
CA PRO A 584 -0.86 -9.11 4.22
C PRO A 584 -1.52 -8.72 2.91
N TYR A 585 -0.75 -8.72 1.83
CA TYR A 585 -1.31 -8.55 0.49
C TYR A 585 -0.39 -9.13 -0.58
N ASP A 586 -1.01 -9.53 -1.68
CA ASP A 586 -0.35 -9.93 -2.92
C ASP A 586 0.23 -8.67 -3.56
N ALA A 587 1.54 -8.51 -3.42
CA ALA A 587 2.28 -7.38 -3.94
C ALA A 587 2.83 -7.74 -5.32
N LEU A 588 2.98 -6.74 -6.19
CA LEU A 588 3.75 -6.95 -7.42
C LEU A 588 5.23 -7.24 -7.09
N LEU A 589 5.74 -6.57 -6.05
CA LEU A 589 7.14 -6.63 -5.64
C LEU A 589 7.26 -6.79 -4.12
N VAL A 590 8.26 -7.56 -3.70
CA VAL A 590 8.58 -7.77 -2.28
C VAL A 590 10.02 -7.35 -1.96
N ASN A 591 10.34 -7.21 -0.67
CA ASN A 591 11.60 -6.61 -0.23
C ASN A 591 12.81 -7.52 -0.50
N HIS A 592 13.78 -7.05 -1.27
CA HIS A 592 15.00 -7.81 -1.58
C HIS A 592 15.88 -8.15 -0.37
N ALA A 593 15.82 -7.35 0.70
CA ALA A 593 16.72 -7.51 1.86
C ALA A 593 16.35 -8.68 2.78
N LEU A 594 15.08 -9.09 2.77
CA LEU A 594 14.54 -10.26 3.46
C LEU A 594 13.50 -10.91 2.55
N LEU A 595 13.94 -11.88 1.76
CA LEU A 595 13.18 -12.46 0.66
C LEU A 595 13.25 -13.98 0.74
N MET A 596 12.12 -14.64 0.93
CA MET A 596 12.02 -16.08 0.75
C MET A 596 11.44 -16.39 -0.63
N LEU A 597 12.06 -17.32 -1.36
CA LEU A 597 11.64 -17.78 -2.69
C LEU A 597 11.45 -19.29 -2.71
N ARG A 598 10.52 -19.77 -3.53
CA ARG A 598 10.48 -21.17 -3.92
C ARG A 598 11.56 -21.39 -4.97
N VAL A 599 12.49 -22.30 -4.71
CA VAL A 599 13.68 -22.47 -5.55
C VAL A 599 13.29 -22.81 -6.99
N ASP A 600 12.39 -23.76 -7.18
CA ASP A 600 11.93 -24.18 -8.52
C ASP A 600 11.26 -23.03 -9.29
N ASP A 601 10.45 -22.20 -8.62
CA ASP A 601 9.77 -21.08 -9.28
C ASP A 601 10.75 -19.99 -9.70
N ALA A 602 11.70 -19.65 -8.82
CA ALA A 602 12.75 -18.70 -9.14
C ALA A 602 13.64 -19.19 -10.29
N CYS A 603 14.01 -20.47 -10.30
CA CYS A 603 14.78 -21.09 -11.37
C CYS A 603 14.02 -21.08 -12.71
N ARG A 604 12.73 -21.43 -12.71
CA ARG A 604 11.88 -21.37 -13.92
C ARG A 604 11.71 -19.95 -14.46
N ALA A 605 11.70 -18.96 -13.58
CA ALA A 605 11.66 -17.54 -13.94
C ALA A 605 13.03 -16.98 -14.40
N GLY A 606 14.10 -17.79 -14.38
CA GLY A 606 15.44 -17.42 -14.86
C GLY A 606 16.34 -16.78 -13.80
N GLY A 607 15.98 -16.82 -12.52
CA GLY A 607 16.76 -16.28 -11.41
C GLY A 607 16.88 -14.75 -11.42
N PHE A 608 17.90 -14.24 -10.73
CA PHE A 608 18.21 -12.81 -10.65
C PHE A 608 18.96 -12.38 -11.90
N ASP A 609 18.39 -11.49 -12.71
CA ASP A 609 19.06 -11.06 -13.94
C ASP A 609 20.35 -10.29 -13.63
N ALA A 610 21.49 -10.85 -14.08
CA ALA A 610 22.83 -10.32 -13.81
C ALA A 610 23.19 -9.06 -14.61
N SER A 611 22.31 -8.59 -15.50
CA SER A 611 22.45 -7.28 -16.17
C SER A 611 22.09 -6.11 -15.26
N PHE A 612 21.40 -6.36 -14.14
CA PHE A 612 21.21 -5.37 -13.09
C PHE A 612 22.43 -5.29 -12.19
N GLU A 613 22.74 -4.09 -11.71
CA GLU A 613 23.84 -3.84 -10.78
C GLU A 613 23.41 -3.94 -9.31
N THR A 614 22.13 -3.71 -9.02
CA THR A 614 21.56 -3.75 -7.67
C THR A 614 20.63 -4.94 -7.49
N SER A 615 20.77 -5.61 -6.34
CA SER A 615 19.88 -6.71 -5.95
C SER A 615 18.41 -6.29 -5.82
N ALA A 616 18.13 -5.01 -5.52
CA ALA A 616 16.77 -4.48 -5.43
C ALA A 616 16.04 -4.58 -6.77
N TYR A 617 16.65 -4.10 -7.86
CA TYR A 617 16.04 -4.15 -9.19
C TYR A 617 16.10 -5.54 -9.82
N ALA A 618 17.15 -6.32 -9.56
CA ALA A 618 17.17 -7.74 -9.97
C ALA A 618 16.02 -8.54 -9.31
N SER A 619 15.76 -8.31 -8.02
CA SER A 619 14.63 -8.94 -7.31
C SER A 619 13.29 -8.45 -7.85
N ALA A 620 13.17 -7.16 -8.20
CA ALA A 620 11.98 -6.62 -8.82
C ALA A 620 11.72 -7.26 -10.20
N CYS A 621 12.75 -7.41 -11.03
CA CYS A 621 12.66 -8.10 -12.31
C CYS A 621 12.18 -9.55 -12.15
N LEU A 622 12.73 -10.27 -11.17
CA LEU A 622 12.30 -11.64 -10.86
C LEU A 622 10.83 -11.69 -10.43
N CYS A 623 10.39 -10.82 -9.51
CA CYS A 623 8.99 -10.74 -9.07
C CYS A 623 8.04 -10.45 -10.24
N MET A 624 8.37 -9.49 -11.10
CA MET A 624 7.55 -9.16 -12.27
C MET A 624 7.50 -10.30 -13.30
N THR A 625 8.59 -11.05 -13.46
CA THR A 625 8.63 -12.23 -14.33
C THR A 625 7.73 -13.35 -13.79
N MET A 626 7.78 -13.60 -12.48
CA MET A 626 6.91 -14.57 -11.80
C MET A 626 5.44 -14.14 -11.88
N HIS A 627 5.15 -12.85 -11.74
CA HIS A 627 3.81 -12.30 -11.89
C HIS A 627 3.24 -12.52 -13.30
N GLN A 628 4.04 -12.32 -14.36
CA GLN A 628 3.65 -12.63 -15.74
C GLN A 628 3.36 -14.13 -15.96
N ALA A 629 3.92 -15.01 -15.13
CA ALA A 629 3.65 -16.44 -15.12
C ALA A 629 2.45 -16.83 -14.22
N GLY A 630 1.74 -15.86 -13.63
CA GLY A 630 0.59 -16.08 -12.77
C GLY A 630 0.92 -16.45 -11.32
N MET A 631 2.17 -16.24 -10.89
CA MET A 631 2.59 -16.48 -9.51
C MET A 631 2.47 -15.21 -8.65
N LEU A 632 2.28 -15.39 -7.35
CA LEU A 632 2.10 -14.32 -6.38
C LEU A 632 3.39 -14.02 -5.62
N ALA A 633 3.54 -12.76 -5.20
CA ALA A 633 4.56 -12.34 -4.25
C ALA A 633 3.89 -11.68 -3.04
N VAL A 634 4.09 -12.23 -1.85
CA VAL A 634 3.29 -11.85 -0.67
C VAL A 634 4.10 -10.97 0.28
N TYR A 635 3.56 -9.80 0.61
CA TYR A 635 3.95 -9.10 1.82
C TYR A 635 3.22 -9.73 3.02
N LEU A 636 3.96 -10.31 3.97
CA LEU A 636 3.39 -11.00 5.12
C LEU A 636 3.52 -10.13 6.39
N ALA A 637 2.51 -9.29 6.63
CA ALA A 637 2.51 -8.32 7.73
C ALA A 637 2.52 -8.94 9.15
N SER A 638 2.13 -10.21 9.28
CA SER A 638 2.10 -10.92 10.56
C SER A 638 3.49 -11.34 11.05
N VAL A 639 4.49 -11.33 10.17
CA VAL A 639 5.88 -11.64 10.51
C VAL A 639 6.70 -10.36 10.53
N ARG A 640 7.48 -10.17 11.60
CA ARG A 640 8.28 -8.94 11.80
C ARG A 640 9.75 -9.26 12.01
N PHE A 641 10.60 -8.53 11.30
CA PHE A 641 12.04 -8.55 11.47
C PHE A 641 12.51 -7.14 11.80
N SER A 642 13.25 -6.98 12.89
CA SER A 642 13.86 -5.70 13.26
C SER A 642 15.32 -5.70 12.86
N GLN A 643 15.77 -4.67 12.16
CA GLN A 643 17.18 -4.46 11.82
C GLN A 643 18.02 -4.20 13.08
N ALA A 644 19.31 -4.58 13.04
CA ALA A 644 20.22 -4.39 14.17
C ALA A 644 20.71 -2.93 14.33
N ALA A 645 20.57 -2.10 13.30
CA ALA A 645 20.97 -0.69 13.31
C ALA A 645 19.86 0.19 12.72
N THR A 646 19.86 1.47 13.08
CA THR A 646 19.00 2.46 12.43
C THR A 646 19.63 2.90 11.12
N GLY A 647 18.83 2.99 10.05
CA GLY A 647 19.28 3.61 8.80
C GLY A 647 19.04 5.12 8.79
N SER A 648 19.47 5.82 7.74
CA SER A 648 19.15 7.24 7.51
C SER A 648 17.63 7.48 7.37
N LEU A 649 17.15 8.63 7.86
CA LEU A 649 15.79 9.17 7.57
C LEU A 649 15.77 10.12 6.36
N LEU A 650 16.96 10.46 5.84
CA LEU A 650 17.16 11.44 4.78
C LEU A 650 17.52 10.77 3.44
N ALA A 651 18.07 9.57 3.46
CA ALA A 651 18.47 8.83 2.27
C ALA A 651 17.28 8.31 1.46
N SER A 652 17.20 8.76 0.21
CA SER A 652 16.71 7.97 -0.89
C SER A 652 17.79 6.93 -1.24
N THR A 653 17.42 5.66 -1.36
CA THR A 653 18.34 4.55 -1.69
C THR A 653 18.83 4.56 -3.14
N VAL A 654 18.78 5.69 -3.84
CA VAL A 654 19.07 5.75 -5.28
C VAL A 654 20.54 6.11 -5.50
N GLY A 655 21.41 5.09 -5.50
CA GLY A 655 22.76 5.23 -6.07
C GLY A 655 22.72 5.39 -7.60
N VAL A 656 23.83 5.81 -8.22
CA VAL A 656 23.94 5.95 -9.69
C VAL A 656 23.53 4.66 -10.41
N HIS A 657 23.94 3.50 -9.88
CA HIS A 657 23.58 2.17 -10.37
C HIS A 657 22.05 1.92 -10.36
N ALA A 658 21.35 2.41 -9.33
CA ALA A 658 19.89 2.29 -9.24
C ALA A 658 19.15 3.10 -10.32
N VAL A 659 19.76 4.14 -10.89
CA VAL A 659 19.18 4.89 -12.02
C VAL A 659 19.28 4.09 -13.32
N GLN A 660 20.41 3.44 -13.56
CA GLN A 660 20.61 2.60 -14.75
C GLN A 660 19.70 1.36 -14.70
N ASP A 661 19.64 0.71 -13.55
CA ASP A 661 18.75 -0.43 -13.30
C ASP A 661 17.27 -0.06 -13.47
N ARG A 662 16.85 1.11 -12.99
CA ARG A 662 15.50 1.63 -13.20
C ARG A 662 15.15 1.70 -14.68
N ASP A 663 16.05 2.29 -15.47
CA ASP A 663 15.83 2.47 -16.91
C ASP A 663 15.82 1.13 -17.65
N LEU A 664 16.62 0.15 -17.18
CA LEU A 664 16.62 -1.20 -17.70
C LEU A 664 15.30 -1.94 -17.40
N LEU A 665 14.81 -1.86 -16.16
CA LEU A 665 13.54 -2.46 -15.76
C LEU A 665 12.38 -1.85 -16.56
N ALA A 666 12.38 -0.53 -16.73
CA ALA A 666 11.42 0.22 -17.54
C ALA A 666 11.37 -0.26 -19.00
N ARG A 667 12.51 -0.53 -19.63
CA ARG A 667 12.58 -1.05 -21.01
C ARG A 667 12.01 -2.47 -21.13
N ARG A 668 12.18 -3.29 -20.10
CA ARG A 668 11.73 -4.70 -20.11
C ARG A 668 10.23 -4.84 -19.87
N PHE A 669 9.69 -4.06 -18.93
CA PHE A 669 8.31 -4.18 -18.48
C PHE A 669 7.44 -2.97 -18.80
N GLY A 670 7.83 -2.14 -19.79
CA GLY A 670 7.16 -0.89 -20.19
C GLY A 670 5.61 -0.91 -20.19
N ILE A 671 5.03 -2.02 -20.64
CA ILE A 671 3.56 -2.21 -20.68
C ILE A 671 2.94 -2.26 -19.27
N LEU A 672 3.57 -2.96 -18.33
CA LEU A 672 3.10 -3.06 -16.94
C LEU A 672 3.14 -1.68 -16.25
N TYR A 673 4.13 -0.85 -16.55
CA TYR A 673 4.17 0.53 -16.05
C TYR A 673 3.02 1.40 -16.54
N GLY A 674 2.61 1.22 -17.80
CA GLY A 674 1.48 1.95 -18.38
C GLY A 674 0.15 1.62 -17.72
N GLN A 675 0.02 0.43 -17.13
CA GLN A 675 -1.17 -0.03 -16.40
C GLN A 675 -1.13 0.34 -14.90
N GLY A 676 0.06 0.65 -14.37
CA GLY A 676 0.30 0.89 -12.96
C GLY A 676 0.52 -0.39 -12.14
N ASP A 677 0.97 -0.25 -10.90
CA ASP A 677 1.13 -1.38 -9.99
C ASP A 677 -0.25 -1.95 -9.61
N PRO A 678 -0.55 -3.24 -9.90
CA PRO A 678 -1.87 -3.82 -9.68
C PRO A 678 -2.27 -3.87 -8.20
N SER A 679 -1.30 -3.84 -7.29
CA SER A 679 -1.52 -3.78 -5.84
C SER A 679 -1.89 -2.37 -5.34
N HIS A 680 -1.92 -1.37 -6.23
CA HIS A 680 -2.26 0.02 -5.94
C HIS A 680 -3.42 0.53 -6.78
N ASN A 681 -4.22 1.42 -6.20
CA ASN A 681 -5.31 2.08 -6.91
C ASN A 681 -4.78 3.26 -7.74
N PRO A 682 -5.21 3.45 -9.01
CA PRO A 682 -4.75 4.55 -9.86
C PRO A 682 -5.25 5.94 -9.42
N ASN A 683 -6.20 6.01 -8.49
CA ASN A 683 -6.65 7.24 -7.83
C ASN A 683 -5.65 7.73 -6.77
N PHE A 684 -4.65 6.93 -6.41
CA PHE A 684 -3.55 7.41 -5.58
C PHE A 684 -2.49 8.12 -6.41
N ASP A 685 -1.87 9.11 -5.78
CA ASP A 685 -0.69 9.77 -6.29
C ASP A 685 0.45 8.74 -6.36
N PRO A 686 0.94 8.41 -7.57
CA PRO A 686 1.97 7.40 -7.76
C PRO A 686 3.32 7.79 -7.14
N GLU A 687 3.50 9.05 -6.72
CA GLU A 687 4.70 9.53 -6.03
C GLU A 687 4.58 9.49 -4.50
N SER A 688 3.43 9.10 -3.96
CA SER A 688 3.19 9.02 -2.51
C SER A 688 3.37 7.61 -1.95
N ALA A 689 4.28 7.47 -0.99
CA ALA A 689 4.44 6.24 -0.19
C ALA A 689 3.34 6.06 0.88
N TYR A 690 2.36 6.95 0.91
CA TYR A 690 1.36 7.06 1.98
C TYR A 690 -0.06 7.16 1.42
N TYR A 691 -0.32 6.65 0.21
CA TYR A 691 -1.68 6.57 -0.36
C TYR A 691 -2.39 7.93 -0.44
N ARG A 692 -1.65 8.98 -0.78
CA ARG A 692 -2.20 10.31 -1.03
C ARG A 692 -3.10 10.28 -2.28
N LEU A 693 -4.16 11.08 -2.30
CA LEU A 693 -5.04 11.22 -3.45
C LEU A 693 -4.33 11.90 -4.63
N LYS A 694 -4.61 11.43 -5.85
CA LYS A 694 -4.11 12.00 -7.09
C LYS A 694 -5.02 13.15 -7.53
N TRP A 695 -4.48 14.36 -7.54
CA TRP A 695 -5.16 15.60 -7.90
C TRP A 695 -4.89 16.05 -9.34
#